data_AF-A0A2E8HQR1-F1
#
_entry.id   AF-A0A2E8HQR1-F1
#
_cell.length_a   1.000
_cell.length_b   1.000
_cell.length_c   1.000
_cell.angle_alpha   90.00
_cell.angle_beta   90.00
_cell.angle_gamma   90.00
#
_symmetry.space_group_name_H-M   'P 1'
#
loop_
_entity.id
_entity.type
_entity.pdbx_description
1 polymer ?
#
loop_
_entity_poly.entity_id
_entity_poly.type
_entity_poly.pdbx_seq_one_letter_code
_entity_poly.pdbx_strand_id
1 'polypeptide(L)'
;MLAKLLKNVLGSSNDRQLRPIRKLVNEINALEDNFKSLSDGDLYNQTDRFRDRLVKGETIDQLLPEAFAVVRETSSRVLGLRHFDVQMIGGIALHRCMIAEMKTGEGKTLVATLAAYLNALSGEGVHVITVNDYLAHRDAQWMAPLYQALGMSVGVIQSYQGPNTPNSFYIDAKQQGKLVPSERKQSYAADITYGTNNEFGFDYLRDNMALRLEDKSQRGLAFAIVDEVDSILIDEARTPLIISGAAQDSSALYKKMARLILNLEAVDNTDNQELGKGETDPIIGDFIVDEKSRSVDLTEDGHQKIEEILIKEDLLMPEQSLYQASNLNLLHHVNSALRAKHLFHKDVEYIIQEGQAVLIDEHTGRTMPGRRLSEGLHQSIEAKENLNIQQESQTLASTTFQNYFRIYDKLSGMTGTADTEAYEFDQIYGLKVMVIPTNVDVVRADLNDLIYMNQKEKFDAVVEDIKLIVAAGAPVLVGTASVETSEFLSGILKKAKIKHSVLNAKQHELEANIIINAGRPGAVTIATNMAGRGTDIVLGGNLEAELKLLKDKKDCTDEKIDSLKKDWSERHAKVIEAGGLHIVATERHESRRIDNQLRGRAGRQGDPGVSRFYLSLEDSLMRLFAGDRIRGMMQGMSEDGKPLEARILNRTIVKAQRKVEGRNFDIRKHLLEYDDVANDQRQVIYQQRNELLEDDDISDVITNIREDVAEQCISSFIPPMSVEEQWDISGLETALETEFSLKLPIQKWLDKDDRLEEEQLREKIVTELQGNYEARYAKVGDQMREVERQVMLQVLDNLWKEHLQNMDQLRQGIGLRAYAQKNPKQEYKHESFRMFKALLDNIKTDTIRYLSHIELASQHDIQRMEQQRRDEQKHRQYKHAQASSLDQRAAEPEGDAVRQPLLRQGPKVGRNDPCPCGSGKKFKQCCGKI
;
A
#
# COMPACT_ATOMS: atom_id res chain seq x y z
N MET A 1 20.31 -39.25 12.97
CA MET A 1 20.48 -40.05 11.73
C MET A 1 19.15 -40.56 11.16
N LEU A 2 18.22 -41.06 11.97
CA LEU A 2 16.89 -41.51 11.50
C LEU A 2 16.10 -40.46 10.70
N ALA A 3 16.11 -39.19 11.13
CA ALA A 3 15.47 -38.09 10.42
C ALA A 3 16.08 -37.81 9.02
N LYS A 4 17.38 -38.03 8.83
CA LYS A 4 18.04 -37.92 7.50
C LYS A 4 17.68 -39.10 6.60
N LEU A 5 17.59 -40.30 7.15
CA LEU A 5 17.19 -41.51 6.41
C LEU A 5 15.72 -41.42 5.97
N LEU A 6 14.83 -41.00 6.87
CA LEU A 6 13.41 -40.74 6.58
C LEU A 6 13.23 -39.61 5.54
N LYS A 7 14.03 -38.54 5.62
CA LYS A 7 14.02 -37.46 4.61
C LYS A 7 14.47 -37.94 3.23
N ASN A 8 15.44 -38.85 3.16
CA ASN A 8 15.91 -39.41 1.88
C ASN A 8 14.93 -40.42 1.25
N VAL A 9 14.19 -41.19 2.07
CA VAL A 9 13.25 -42.21 1.59
C VAL A 9 11.87 -41.61 1.26
N LEU A 10 11.36 -40.73 2.12
CA LEU A 10 10.01 -40.15 1.97
C LEU A 10 9.99 -38.80 1.25
N GLY A 11 11.16 -38.21 0.97
CA GLY A 11 11.29 -36.85 0.44
C GLY A 11 10.94 -35.77 1.47
N SER A 12 11.22 -34.51 1.12
CA SER A 12 10.70 -33.34 1.83
C SER A 12 9.20 -33.14 1.55
N SER A 13 8.52 -32.29 2.34
CA SER A 13 7.13 -31.88 2.06
C SER A 13 7.00 -31.34 0.62
N ASN A 14 7.98 -30.54 0.19
CA ASN A 14 8.06 -29.99 -1.16
C ASN A 14 8.18 -31.09 -2.24
N ASP A 15 9.03 -32.11 -2.03
CA ASP A 15 9.18 -33.21 -3.00
C ASP A 15 7.87 -34.00 -3.20
N ARG A 16 7.08 -34.15 -2.14
CA ARG A 16 5.77 -34.83 -2.23
C ARG A 16 4.76 -34.01 -3.03
N GLN A 17 4.79 -32.69 -2.92
CA GLN A 17 3.95 -31.79 -3.72
C GLN A 17 4.39 -31.70 -5.18
N LEU A 18 5.69 -31.79 -5.46
CA LEU A 18 6.23 -31.76 -6.83
C LEU A 18 5.90 -33.02 -7.64
N ARG A 19 5.81 -34.20 -7.01
CA ARG A 19 5.53 -35.48 -7.71
C ARG A 19 4.28 -35.45 -8.60
N PRO A 20 3.08 -35.08 -8.11
CA PRO A 20 1.88 -35.01 -8.96
C PRO A 20 1.99 -33.93 -10.03
N ILE A 21 2.65 -32.80 -9.74
CA ILE A 21 2.83 -31.73 -10.73
C ILE A 21 3.75 -32.18 -11.86
N ARG A 22 4.83 -32.93 -11.57
CA ARG A 22 5.70 -33.50 -12.60
C ARG A 22 4.97 -34.44 -13.56
N LYS A 23 3.95 -35.18 -13.07
CA LYS A 23 3.09 -35.98 -13.96
C LYS A 23 2.31 -35.09 -14.93
N LEU A 24 1.69 -34.02 -14.44
CA LEU A 24 0.99 -33.04 -15.29
C LEU A 24 1.94 -32.38 -16.31
N VAL A 25 3.17 -32.05 -15.91
CA VAL A 25 4.17 -31.50 -16.85
C VAL A 25 4.50 -32.51 -17.96
N ASN A 26 4.61 -33.81 -17.64
CA ASN A 26 4.81 -34.84 -18.65
C ASN A 26 3.60 -34.96 -19.61
N GLU A 27 2.38 -34.80 -19.10
CA GLU A 27 1.16 -34.76 -19.93
C GLU A 27 1.17 -33.55 -20.87
N ILE A 28 1.51 -32.36 -20.37
CA ILE A 28 1.68 -31.14 -21.18
C ILE A 28 2.75 -31.36 -22.27
N ASN A 29 3.90 -31.94 -21.90
CA ASN A 29 4.99 -32.22 -22.83
C ASN A 29 4.56 -33.20 -23.94
N ALA A 30 3.69 -34.18 -23.63
CA ALA A 30 3.18 -35.12 -24.62
C ALA A 30 2.21 -34.49 -25.64
N LEU A 31 1.59 -33.35 -25.31
CA LEU A 31 0.70 -32.62 -26.20
C LEU A 31 1.44 -31.66 -27.16
N GLU A 32 2.72 -31.40 -26.92
CA GLU A 32 3.51 -30.40 -27.66
C GLU A 32 3.54 -30.67 -29.17
N ASP A 33 3.78 -31.92 -29.59
CA ASP A 33 3.83 -32.28 -31.00
C ASP A 33 2.49 -32.05 -31.73
N ASN A 34 1.36 -32.24 -31.02
CA ASN A 34 0.03 -32.01 -31.58
C ASN A 34 -0.21 -30.52 -31.81
N PHE A 35 0.08 -29.67 -30.83
CA PHE A 35 -0.13 -28.22 -30.94
C PHE A 35 0.86 -27.56 -31.91
N LYS A 36 2.08 -28.10 -32.02
CA LYS A 36 3.07 -27.65 -33.00
C LYS A 36 2.61 -27.83 -34.45
N SER A 37 1.73 -28.82 -34.70
CA SER A 37 1.16 -29.04 -36.03
C SER A 37 0.04 -28.08 -36.42
N LEU A 38 -0.52 -27.34 -35.45
CA LEU A 38 -1.63 -26.41 -35.68
C LEU A 38 -1.17 -25.12 -36.35
N SER A 39 -2.06 -24.49 -37.12
CA SER A 39 -1.83 -23.14 -37.66
C SER A 39 -2.03 -22.07 -36.58
N ASP A 40 -1.53 -20.85 -36.82
CA ASP A 40 -1.71 -19.73 -35.88
C ASP A 40 -3.20 -19.38 -35.68
N GLY A 41 -4.02 -19.54 -36.73
CA GLY A 41 -5.47 -19.39 -36.63
C GLY A 41 -6.14 -20.47 -35.78
N ASP A 42 -5.65 -21.72 -35.85
CA ASP A 42 -6.16 -22.82 -35.03
C ASP A 42 -5.77 -22.68 -33.56
N LEU A 43 -4.60 -22.09 -33.27
CA LEU A 43 -4.16 -21.75 -31.91
C LEU A 43 -5.02 -20.62 -31.33
N TYR A 44 -5.27 -19.56 -32.10
CA TYR A 44 -6.18 -18.47 -31.72
C TYR A 44 -7.58 -19.00 -31.37
N ASN A 45 -8.12 -19.90 -32.20
CA ASN A 45 -9.45 -20.48 -31.99
C ASN A 45 -9.53 -21.47 -30.81
N GLN A 46 -8.41 -21.89 -30.21
CA GLN A 46 -8.47 -22.75 -29.01
C GLN A 46 -9.12 -22.03 -27.83
N THR A 47 -8.96 -20.71 -27.73
CA THR A 47 -9.53 -19.92 -26.64
C THR A 47 -11.05 -19.99 -26.62
N ASP A 48 -11.70 -19.78 -27.78
CA ASP A 48 -13.15 -19.91 -27.91
C ASP A 48 -13.61 -21.34 -27.64
N ARG A 49 -12.84 -22.35 -28.10
CA ARG A 49 -13.13 -23.76 -27.82
C ARG A 49 -13.06 -24.10 -26.33
N PHE A 50 -12.10 -23.54 -25.59
CA PHE A 50 -11.97 -23.74 -24.15
C PHE A 50 -13.10 -23.04 -23.39
N ARG A 51 -13.44 -21.80 -23.78
CA ARG A 51 -14.61 -21.08 -23.22
C ARG A 51 -15.90 -21.87 -23.42
N ASP A 52 -16.14 -22.42 -24.61
CA ASP A 52 -17.30 -23.27 -24.90
C ASP A 52 -17.34 -24.54 -24.04
N ARG A 53 -16.19 -25.13 -23.71
CA ARG A 53 -16.08 -26.31 -22.85
C ARG A 53 -16.38 -25.97 -21.38
N LEU A 54 -15.92 -24.81 -20.90
CA LEU A 54 -16.26 -24.31 -19.56
C LEU A 54 -17.78 -24.09 -19.44
N VAL A 55 -18.40 -23.47 -20.45
CA VAL A 55 -19.87 -23.27 -20.48
C VAL A 55 -20.62 -24.61 -20.49
N LYS A 56 -20.05 -25.67 -21.08
CA LYS A 56 -20.61 -27.03 -21.06
C LYS A 56 -20.37 -27.79 -19.75
N GLY A 57 -19.73 -27.17 -18.76
CA GLY A 57 -19.54 -27.72 -17.40
C GLY A 57 -18.20 -28.41 -17.16
N GLU A 58 -17.24 -28.31 -18.08
CA GLU A 58 -15.86 -28.76 -17.82
C GLU A 58 -15.16 -27.81 -16.83
N THR A 59 -14.28 -28.33 -15.97
CA THR A 59 -13.58 -27.48 -14.98
C THR A 59 -12.30 -26.89 -15.54
N ILE A 60 -11.87 -25.75 -14.97
CA ILE A 60 -10.60 -25.10 -15.35
C ILE A 60 -9.41 -26.06 -15.14
N ASP A 61 -9.43 -26.87 -14.08
CA ASP A 61 -8.39 -27.88 -13.81
C ASP A 61 -8.28 -28.95 -14.91
N GLN A 62 -9.39 -29.34 -15.54
CA GLN A 62 -9.41 -30.33 -16.62
C GLN A 62 -8.81 -29.77 -17.92
N LEU A 63 -8.98 -28.47 -18.16
CA LEU A 63 -8.42 -27.77 -19.32
C LEU A 63 -6.92 -27.45 -19.16
N LEU A 64 -6.39 -27.49 -17.95
CA LEU A 64 -5.03 -27.05 -17.63
C LEU A 64 -3.95 -27.64 -18.56
N PRO A 65 -3.90 -28.97 -18.83
CA PRO A 65 -2.83 -29.52 -19.66
C PRO A 65 -2.85 -29.00 -21.10
N GLU A 66 -4.04 -28.91 -21.70
CA GLU A 66 -4.23 -28.42 -23.07
C GLU A 66 -3.96 -26.91 -23.15
N ALA A 67 -4.50 -26.13 -22.21
CA ALA A 67 -4.31 -24.69 -22.16
C ALA A 67 -2.82 -24.32 -21.98
N PHE A 68 -2.09 -25.02 -21.12
CA PHE A 68 -0.66 -24.76 -20.91
C PHE A 68 0.18 -25.14 -22.13
N ALA A 69 -0.18 -26.21 -22.83
CA ALA A 69 0.49 -26.59 -24.08
C ALA A 69 0.26 -25.54 -25.19
N VAL A 70 -0.96 -25.01 -25.32
CA VAL A 70 -1.30 -23.92 -26.25
C VAL A 70 -0.50 -22.66 -25.96
N VAL A 71 -0.44 -22.24 -24.69
CA VAL A 71 0.35 -21.05 -24.28
C VAL A 71 1.83 -21.25 -24.58
N ARG A 72 2.39 -22.42 -24.28
CA ARG A 72 3.80 -22.73 -24.57
C ARG A 72 4.11 -22.61 -26.06
N GLU A 73 3.33 -23.27 -26.90
CA GLU A 73 3.55 -23.29 -28.35
C GLU A 73 3.42 -21.87 -28.91
N THR A 74 2.41 -21.12 -28.48
CA THR A 74 2.19 -19.74 -28.93
C THR A 74 3.34 -18.82 -28.48
N SER A 75 3.84 -18.98 -27.26
CA SER A 75 5.01 -18.25 -26.76
C SER A 75 6.27 -18.57 -27.58
N SER A 76 6.48 -19.84 -27.93
CA SER A 76 7.61 -20.25 -28.76
C SER A 76 7.55 -19.63 -30.17
N ARG A 77 6.35 -19.44 -30.74
CA ARG A 77 6.16 -18.82 -32.07
C ARG A 77 6.31 -17.31 -32.04
N VAL A 78 5.68 -16.65 -31.07
CA VAL A 78 5.54 -15.19 -31.06
C VAL A 78 6.70 -14.51 -30.35
N LEU A 79 7.13 -15.06 -29.22
CA LEU A 79 8.22 -14.50 -28.41
C LEU A 79 9.56 -15.20 -28.67
N GLY A 80 9.57 -16.36 -29.33
CA GLY A 80 10.77 -17.19 -29.47
C GLY A 80 11.20 -17.87 -28.17
N LEU A 81 10.35 -17.85 -27.14
CA LEU A 81 10.64 -18.38 -25.81
C LEU A 81 9.75 -19.58 -25.53
N ARG A 82 10.34 -20.76 -25.49
CA ARG A 82 9.66 -21.99 -25.06
C ARG A 82 9.73 -22.11 -23.54
N HIS A 83 8.58 -22.28 -22.88
CA HIS A 83 8.55 -22.51 -21.43
C HIS A 83 9.30 -23.79 -21.04
N PHE A 84 10.21 -23.67 -20.06
CA PHE A 84 10.89 -24.82 -19.44
C PHE A 84 9.94 -25.64 -18.56
N ASP A 85 10.33 -26.88 -18.25
CA ASP A 85 9.53 -27.75 -17.38
C ASP A 85 9.37 -27.15 -15.99
N VAL A 86 10.42 -26.51 -15.45
CA VAL A 86 10.36 -25.81 -14.15
C VAL A 86 9.39 -24.62 -14.18
N GLN A 87 9.27 -23.95 -15.34
CA GLN A 87 8.32 -22.85 -15.54
C GLN A 87 6.88 -23.36 -15.59
N MET A 88 6.65 -24.56 -16.15
CA MET A 88 5.35 -25.22 -16.08
C MET A 88 4.95 -25.57 -14.65
N ILE A 89 5.89 -26.09 -13.85
CA ILE A 89 5.63 -26.34 -12.41
C ILE A 89 5.24 -25.03 -11.72
N GLY A 90 5.95 -23.93 -12.00
CA GLY A 90 5.62 -22.60 -11.50
C GLY A 90 4.21 -22.14 -11.87
N GLY A 91 3.82 -22.27 -13.14
CA GLY A 91 2.47 -21.90 -13.61
C GLY A 91 1.37 -22.74 -12.95
N ILE A 92 1.60 -24.03 -12.75
CA ILE A 92 0.67 -24.93 -12.04
C ILE A 92 0.56 -24.53 -10.56
N ALA A 93 1.68 -24.17 -9.93
CA ALA A 93 1.68 -23.71 -8.53
C ALA A 93 0.87 -22.41 -8.38
N LEU A 94 1.04 -21.45 -9.28
CA LEU A 94 0.24 -20.21 -9.30
C LEU A 94 -1.25 -20.50 -9.45
N HIS A 95 -1.64 -21.36 -10.40
CA HIS A 95 -3.03 -21.74 -10.59
C HIS A 95 -3.67 -22.40 -9.35
N ARG A 96 -2.86 -23.12 -8.54
CA ARG A 96 -3.28 -23.80 -7.31
C ARG A 96 -3.24 -22.92 -6.06
N CYS A 97 -3.24 -21.60 -6.22
CA CYS A 97 -3.21 -20.62 -5.10
C CYS A 97 -1.99 -20.81 -4.19
N MET A 98 -0.82 -21.07 -4.77
CA MET A 98 0.44 -21.19 -4.04
C MET A 98 1.40 -20.07 -4.43
N ILE A 99 2.41 -19.88 -3.58
CA ILE A 99 3.56 -19.04 -3.90
C ILE A 99 4.62 -19.89 -4.61
N ALA A 100 4.92 -19.55 -5.86
CA ALA A 100 5.99 -20.17 -6.62
C ALA A 100 7.33 -19.48 -6.27
N GLU A 101 8.16 -20.13 -5.46
CA GLU A 101 9.53 -19.65 -5.24
C GLU A 101 10.42 -20.08 -6.41
N MET A 102 10.74 -19.12 -7.28
CA MET A 102 11.60 -19.29 -8.46
C MET A 102 12.76 -18.29 -8.40
N LYS A 103 13.99 -18.79 -8.49
CA LYS A 103 15.19 -17.93 -8.43
C LYS A 103 15.18 -16.88 -9.56
N THR A 104 15.85 -15.76 -9.33
CA THR A 104 15.87 -14.66 -10.29
C THR A 104 16.54 -15.09 -11.60
N GLY A 105 15.95 -14.74 -12.74
CA GLY A 105 16.40 -15.21 -14.06
C GLY A 105 15.77 -16.53 -14.53
N GLU A 106 14.87 -17.14 -13.76
CA GLU A 106 14.08 -18.32 -14.20
C GLU A 106 12.85 -17.94 -15.06
N GLY A 107 12.66 -16.66 -15.38
CA GLY A 107 11.58 -16.20 -16.27
C GLY A 107 10.21 -16.06 -15.59
N LYS A 108 10.14 -15.48 -14.38
CA LYS A 108 8.89 -15.30 -13.61
C LYS A 108 7.76 -14.61 -14.40
N THR A 109 8.08 -13.54 -15.13
CA THR A 109 7.12 -12.82 -15.97
C THR A 109 6.46 -13.74 -17.00
N LEU A 110 7.25 -14.62 -17.63
CA LEU A 110 6.73 -15.59 -18.61
C LEU A 110 5.90 -16.71 -17.93
N VAL A 111 6.27 -17.11 -16.72
CA VAL A 111 5.52 -18.13 -15.93
C VAL A 111 4.11 -17.66 -15.60
N ALA A 112 3.93 -16.38 -15.25
CA ALA A 112 2.63 -15.83 -14.92
C ALA A 112 1.61 -15.96 -16.07
N THR A 113 2.08 -15.92 -17.32
CA THR A 113 1.20 -16.02 -18.51
C THR A 113 0.41 -17.32 -18.57
N LEU A 114 0.97 -18.42 -18.06
CA LEU A 114 0.31 -19.73 -18.04
C LEU A 114 -0.94 -19.70 -17.15
N ALA A 115 -0.76 -19.25 -15.89
CA ALA A 115 -1.85 -19.17 -14.93
C ALA A 115 -2.83 -18.03 -15.26
N ALA A 116 -2.34 -16.90 -15.78
CA ALA A 116 -3.18 -15.79 -16.19
C ALA A 116 -4.11 -16.19 -17.34
N TYR A 117 -3.58 -16.81 -18.40
CA TYR A 117 -4.40 -17.28 -19.53
C TYR A 117 -5.46 -18.29 -19.07
N LEU A 118 -5.08 -19.33 -18.31
CA LEU A 118 -5.99 -20.38 -17.88
C LEU A 118 -7.16 -19.84 -17.05
N ASN A 119 -6.89 -18.95 -16.09
CA ASN A 119 -7.95 -18.40 -15.25
C ASN A 119 -8.74 -17.28 -15.95
N ALA A 120 -8.15 -16.58 -16.93
CA ALA A 120 -8.87 -15.59 -17.74
C ALA A 120 -9.95 -16.21 -18.65
N LEU A 121 -9.91 -17.53 -18.89
CA LEU A 121 -10.94 -18.23 -19.67
C LEU A 121 -12.34 -18.15 -19.05
N SER A 122 -12.47 -17.92 -17.73
CA SER A 122 -13.79 -17.71 -17.10
C SER A 122 -14.46 -16.39 -17.52
N GLY A 123 -13.67 -15.43 -18.02
CA GLY A 123 -14.14 -14.09 -18.36
C GLY A 123 -14.29 -13.15 -17.16
N GLU A 124 -13.97 -13.59 -15.94
CA GLU A 124 -14.08 -12.78 -14.72
C GLU A 124 -12.90 -11.82 -14.50
N GLY A 125 -11.77 -12.09 -15.17
CA GLY A 125 -10.58 -11.25 -15.17
C GLY A 125 -9.46 -11.71 -14.25
N VAL A 126 -8.23 -11.36 -14.62
CA VAL A 126 -7.04 -11.65 -13.84
C VAL A 126 -6.26 -10.38 -13.57
N HIS A 127 -5.93 -10.13 -12.31
CA HIS A 127 -5.05 -9.03 -11.91
C HIS A 127 -3.62 -9.54 -11.73
N VAL A 128 -2.68 -8.96 -12.48
CA VAL A 128 -1.24 -9.21 -12.32
C VAL A 128 -0.64 -7.99 -11.62
N ILE A 129 -0.29 -8.18 -10.35
CA ILE A 129 0.21 -7.11 -9.49
C ILE A 129 1.74 -7.11 -9.53
N THR A 130 2.33 -5.94 -9.78
CA THR A 130 3.77 -5.70 -9.75
C THR A 130 4.14 -4.63 -8.72
N VAL A 131 5.43 -4.46 -8.46
CA VAL A 131 5.95 -3.53 -7.44
C VAL A 131 5.85 -2.06 -7.87
N ASN A 132 5.89 -1.76 -9.18
CA ASN A 132 5.83 -0.38 -9.66
C ASN A 132 5.24 -0.29 -11.08
N ASP A 133 4.79 0.92 -11.44
CA ASP A 133 4.10 1.20 -12.70
C ASP A 133 4.95 0.91 -13.95
N TYR A 134 6.27 1.07 -13.83
CA TYR A 134 7.20 0.77 -14.92
C TYR A 134 7.19 -0.73 -15.25
N LEU A 135 7.26 -1.59 -14.23
CA LEU A 135 7.21 -3.03 -14.40
C LEU A 135 5.84 -3.48 -14.92
N ALA A 136 4.74 -2.93 -14.38
CA ALA A 136 3.39 -3.22 -14.87
C ALA A 136 3.27 -2.93 -16.37
N HIS A 137 3.69 -1.74 -16.80
CA HIS A 137 3.61 -1.32 -18.21
C HIS A 137 4.54 -2.13 -19.11
N ARG A 138 5.79 -2.35 -18.68
CA ARG A 138 6.77 -3.12 -19.43
C ARG A 138 6.31 -4.56 -19.63
N ASP A 139 5.86 -5.22 -18.57
CA ASP A 139 5.51 -6.64 -18.61
C ASP A 139 4.22 -6.87 -19.40
N ALA A 140 3.24 -5.98 -19.25
CA ALA A 140 2.04 -5.98 -20.08
C ALA A 140 2.40 -5.81 -21.57
N GLN A 141 3.27 -4.85 -21.91
CA GLN A 141 3.68 -4.62 -23.30
C GLN A 141 4.52 -5.79 -23.85
N TRP A 142 5.37 -6.40 -23.03
CA TRP A 142 6.23 -7.49 -23.45
C TRP A 142 5.44 -8.79 -23.67
N MET A 143 4.45 -9.09 -22.82
CA MET A 143 3.62 -10.30 -22.93
C MET A 143 2.39 -10.11 -23.83
N ALA A 144 2.02 -8.88 -24.20
CA ALA A 144 0.89 -8.59 -25.07
C ALA A 144 0.85 -9.41 -26.38
N PRO A 145 1.96 -9.60 -27.12
CA PRO A 145 1.93 -10.39 -28.35
C PRO A 145 1.45 -11.84 -28.13
N LEU A 146 1.80 -12.45 -26.99
CA LEU A 146 1.36 -13.78 -26.62
C LEU A 146 -0.15 -13.79 -26.34
N TYR A 147 -0.64 -12.86 -25.52
CA TYR A 147 -2.06 -12.76 -25.20
C TYR A 147 -2.92 -12.47 -26.43
N GLN A 148 -2.48 -11.58 -27.32
CA GLN A 148 -3.18 -11.25 -28.56
C GLN A 148 -3.23 -12.44 -29.53
N ALA A 149 -2.14 -13.20 -29.65
CA ALA A 149 -2.13 -14.42 -30.46
C ALA A 149 -3.09 -15.51 -29.91
N LEU A 150 -3.43 -15.43 -28.63
CA LEU A 150 -4.44 -16.24 -27.94
C LEU A 150 -5.81 -15.54 -27.83
N GLY A 151 -6.05 -14.44 -28.54
CA GLY A 151 -7.34 -13.75 -28.51
C GLY A 151 -7.73 -13.14 -27.15
N MET A 152 -6.75 -12.82 -26.30
CA MET A 152 -6.95 -12.18 -25.00
C MET A 152 -6.62 -10.68 -25.04
N SER A 153 -7.39 -9.89 -24.29
CA SER A 153 -7.19 -8.45 -24.12
C SER A 153 -6.35 -8.15 -22.87
N VAL A 154 -5.59 -7.04 -22.90
CA VAL A 154 -4.69 -6.64 -21.81
C VAL A 154 -4.92 -5.19 -21.39
N GLY A 155 -5.18 -4.96 -20.11
CA GLY A 155 -5.28 -3.64 -19.48
C GLY A 155 -4.04 -3.32 -18.65
N VAL A 156 -3.72 -2.03 -18.53
CA VAL A 156 -2.67 -1.52 -17.62
C VAL A 156 -3.18 -0.33 -16.84
N ILE A 157 -3.06 -0.39 -15.52
CA ILE A 157 -3.37 0.71 -14.60
C ILE A 157 -2.05 1.33 -14.11
N GLN A 158 -1.93 2.66 -14.21
CA GLN A 158 -0.80 3.44 -13.69
C GLN A 158 -1.27 4.62 -12.83
N SER A 159 -0.38 5.12 -12.00
CA SER A 159 -0.59 6.30 -11.15
C SER A 159 -0.83 7.56 -11.97
N TYR A 160 -1.57 8.49 -11.38
CA TYR A 160 -1.87 9.78 -12.00
C TYR A 160 -0.62 10.65 -12.15
N GLN A 161 -0.26 11.00 -13.38
CA GLN A 161 0.94 11.83 -13.66
C GLN A 161 0.64 13.31 -13.95
N GLY A 162 -0.64 13.70 -14.01
CA GLY A 162 -1.06 15.08 -14.25
C GLY A 162 -2.25 15.20 -15.21
N PRO A 163 -2.83 16.41 -15.32
CA PRO A 163 -3.90 16.66 -16.27
C PRO A 163 -3.37 16.54 -17.71
N ASN A 164 -4.08 15.77 -18.55
CA ASN A 164 -3.73 15.40 -19.93
C ASN A 164 -2.70 14.28 -20.13
N THR A 165 -2.21 13.63 -19.06
CA THR A 165 -1.42 12.40 -19.19
C THR A 165 -2.33 11.19 -19.04
N PRO A 166 -2.35 10.26 -20.00
CA PRO A 166 -3.11 9.03 -19.85
C PRO A 166 -2.46 8.13 -18.80
N ASN A 167 -3.25 7.68 -17.83
CA ASN A 167 -2.78 6.89 -16.69
C ASN A 167 -3.30 5.44 -16.75
N SER A 168 -4.01 5.09 -17.81
CA SER A 168 -4.51 3.74 -18.03
C SER A 168 -4.46 3.44 -19.51
N PHE A 169 -4.20 2.17 -19.81
CA PHE A 169 -3.97 1.72 -21.15
C PHE A 169 -4.71 0.41 -21.41
N TYR A 170 -5.00 0.18 -22.68
CA TYR A 170 -5.71 -0.99 -23.16
C TYR A 170 -5.08 -1.52 -24.45
N ILE A 171 -5.10 -2.83 -24.57
CA ILE A 171 -4.70 -3.60 -25.75
C ILE A 171 -5.86 -4.53 -26.10
N ASP A 172 -6.45 -4.33 -27.28
CA ASP A 172 -7.49 -5.19 -27.81
C ASP A 172 -6.90 -6.54 -28.26
N ALA A 173 -7.68 -7.60 -28.06
CA ALA A 173 -7.41 -8.95 -28.57
C ALA A 173 -7.36 -8.99 -30.11
N LYS A 174 -8.12 -8.13 -30.80
CA LYS A 174 -8.29 -8.18 -32.27
C LYS A 174 -7.40 -7.21 -33.06
N GLN A 175 -6.82 -6.21 -32.41
CA GLN A 175 -5.97 -5.22 -33.07
C GLN A 175 -4.50 -5.47 -32.70
N GLN A 176 -3.66 -5.82 -33.69
CA GLN A 176 -2.21 -5.79 -33.51
C GLN A 176 -1.77 -4.35 -33.22
N GLY A 177 -1.36 -4.06 -31.99
CA GLY A 177 -1.26 -2.68 -31.55
C GLY A 177 -0.54 -2.48 -30.23
N LYS A 178 0.04 -1.29 -30.09
CA LYS A 178 0.66 -0.78 -28.87
C LYS A 178 -0.42 -0.32 -27.89
N LEU A 179 -0.05 -0.20 -26.62
CA LEU A 179 -0.87 0.36 -25.55
C LEU A 179 -1.54 1.67 -25.98
N VAL A 180 -2.88 1.69 -25.99
CA VAL A 180 -3.69 2.87 -26.29
C VAL A 180 -4.22 3.43 -24.97
N PRO A 181 -4.16 4.76 -24.76
CA PRO A 181 -4.84 5.42 -23.65
C PRO A 181 -6.30 5.01 -23.51
N SER A 182 -6.71 4.65 -22.31
CA SER A 182 -8.08 4.24 -21.98
C SER A 182 -8.52 4.77 -20.63
N GLU A 183 -9.82 4.70 -20.37
CA GLU A 183 -10.35 4.89 -19.02
C GLU A 183 -10.06 3.66 -18.15
N ARG A 184 -9.96 3.85 -16.82
CA ARG A 184 -9.71 2.74 -15.87
C ARG A 184 -10.71 1.60 -16.02
N LYS A 185 -11.99 1.93 -16.19
CA LYS A 185 -13.08 0.96 -16.38
C LYS A 185 -12.85 0.05 -17.58
N GLN A 186 -12.35 0.60 -18.69
CA GLN A 186 -12.02 -0.19 -19.88
C GLN A 186 -10.79 -1.08 -19.64
N SER A 187 -9.77 -0.59 -18.93
CA SER A 187 -8.60 -1.39 -18.57
C SER A 187 -8.96 -2.57 -17.67
N TYR A 188 -9.81 -2.38 -16.66
CA TYR A 188 -10.31 -3.46 -15.79
C TYR A 188 -11.21 -4.47 -16.51
N ALA A 189 -11.92 -4.05 -17.56
CA ALA A 189 -12.74 -4.93 -18.39
C ALA A 189 -11.91 -5.89 -19.27
N ALA A 190 -10.60 -5.67 -19.41
CA ALA A 190 -9.71 -6.58 -20.13
C ALA A 190 -9.58 -7.93 -19.42
N ASP A 191 -9.36 -9.01 -20.19
CA ASP A 191 -9.17 -10.36 -19.66
C ASP A 191 -8.04 -10.41 -18.61
N ILE A 192 -6.98 -9.64 -18.82
CA ILE A 192 -5.82 -9.57 -17.94
C ILE A 192 -5.47 -8.10 -17.69
N THR A 193 -5.37 -7.70 -16.44
CA THR A 193 -5.05 -6.31 -16.04
C THR A 193 -3.76 -6.29 -15.23
N TYR A 194 -2.77 -5.52 -15.69
CA TYR A 194 -1.52 -5.25 -14.97
C TYR A 194 -1.63 -3.95 -14.18
N GLY A 195 -1.02 -3.91 -13.00
CA GLY A 195 -0.98 -2.70 -12.17
C GLY A 195 -0.13 -2.89 -10.94
N THR A 196 -0.17 -1.91 -10.04
CA THR A 196 0.49 -1.97 -8.74
C THR A 196 -0.52 -2.21 -7.63
N ASN A 197 -0.06 -2.77 -6.52
CA ASN A 197 -0.86 -2.98 -5.32
C ASN A 197 -1.54 -1.70 -4.85
N ASN A 198 -0.83 -0.57 -4.89
CA ASN A 198 -1.37 0.74 -4.55
C ASN A 198 -2.54 1.12 -5.46
N GLU A 199 -2.37 1.03 -6.77
CA GLU A 199 -3.42 1.43 -7.71
C GLU A 199 -4.67 0.58 -7.59
N PHE A 200 -4.51 -0.73 -7.50
CA PHE A 200 -5.61 -1.67 -7.29
C PHE A 200 -6.32 -1.43 -5.96
N GLY A 201 -5.58 -1.25 -4.87
CA GLY A 201 -6.17 -1.02 -3.56
C GLY A 201 -6.86 0.34 -3.44
N PHE A 202 -6.30 1.40 -4.03
CA PHE A 202 -6.95 2.71 -4.06
C PHE A 202 -8.17 2.75 -4.98
N ASP A 203 -8.16 2.03 -6.11
CA ASP A 203 -9.37 1.89 -6.94
C ASP A 203 -10.48 1.16 -6.18
N TYR A 204 -10.15 0.11 -5.43
CA TYR A 204 -11.11 -0.55 -4.53
C TYR A 204 -11.70 0.43 -3.51
N LEU A 205 -10.87 1.25 -2.87
CA LEU A 205 -11.37 2.27 -1.93
C LEU A 205 -12.21 3.35 -2.64
N ARG A 206 -11.83 3.77 -3.85
CA ARG A 206 -12.58 4.75 -4.66
C ARG A 206 -13.93 4.22 -5.11
N ASP A 207 -14.00 2.97 -5.54
CA ASP A 207 -15.24 2.33 -5.98
C ASP A 207 -16.23 2.20 -4.82
N ASN A 208 -15.76 1.97 -3.60
CA ASN A 208 -16.57 1.97 -2.38
C ASN A 208 -16.96 3.37 -1.87
N MET A 209 -16.48 4.44 -2.53
CA MET A 209 -16.93 5.82 -2.33
C MET A 209 -17.72 6.36 -3.53
N ALA A 210 -17.91 5.56 -4.59
CA ALA A 210 -18.62 5.98 -5.80
C ALA A 210 -20.10 6.19 -5.51
N LEU A 211 -20.69 7.28 -6.02
CA LEU A 211 -22.11 7.62 -5.81
C LEU A 211 -23.05 6.89 -6.77
N ARG A 212 -22.53 6.43 -7.91
CA ARG A 212 -23.28 5.71 -8.93
C ARG A 212 -22.54 4.44 -9.30
N LEU A 213 -23.28 3.39 -9.65
CA LEU A 213 -22.71 2.13 -10.12
C LEU A 213 -21.84 2.33 -11.38
N GLU A 214 -22.24 3.24 -12.26
CA GLU A 214 -21.51 3.57 -13.50
C GLU A 214 -20.09 4.11 -13.24
N ASP A 215 -19.87 4.79 -12.12
CA ASP A 215 -18.61 5.44 -11.75
C ASP A 215 -17.59 4.45 -11.17
N LYS A 216 -18.01 3.21 -10.86
CA LYS A 216 -17.09 2.15 -10.42
C LYS A 216 -16.19 1.72 -11.59
N SER A 217 -14.92 1.52 -11.25
CA SER A 217 -13.86 1.21 -12.19
C SER A 217 -13.53 -0.28 -12.25
N GLN A 218 -13.42 -0.93 -11.09
CA GLN A 218 -13.13 -2.35 -10.96
C GLN A 218 -14.36 -3.18 -11.27
N ARG A 219 -14.10 -4.44 -11.58
CA ARG A 219 -15.07 -5.53 -11.60
C ARG A 219 -14.79 -6.48 -10.44
N GLY A 220 -15.43 -7.65 -10.42
CA GLY A 220 -15.18 -8.68 -9.39
C GLY A 220 -13.70 -9.05 -9.23
N LEU A 221 -13.32 -9.44 -8.01
CA LEU A 221 -11.94 -9.76 -7.63
C LEU A 221 -11.70 -11.28 -7.71
N ALA A 222 -11.63 -11.82 -8.94
CA ALA A 222 -11.58 -13.27 -9.15
C ALA A 222 -10.18 -13.88 -8.89
N PHE A 223 -9.14 -13.42 -9.60
CA PHE A 223 -7.79 -13.98 -9.47
C PHE A 223 -6.70 -12.92 -9.44
N ALA A 224 -5.85 -12.97 -8.41
CA ALA A 224 -4.64 -12.17 -8.29
C ALA A 224 -3.36 -13.02 -8.41
N ILE A 225 -2.44 -12.57 -9.26
CA ILE A 225 -1.06 -13.05 -9.30
C ILE A 225 -0.16 -11.91 -8.83
N VAL A 226 0.42 -12.06 -7.64
CA VAL A 226 1.33 -11.07 -7.06
C VAL A 226 2.77 -11.40 -7.46
N ASP A 227 3.36 -10.63 -8.37
CA ASP A 227 4.80 -10.68 -8.59
C ASP A 227 5.53 -10.05 -7.40
N GLU A 228 6.69 -10.61 -7.06
CA GLU A 228 7.49 -10.16 -5.93
C GLU A 228 6.68 -10.13 -4.61
N VAL A 229 5.91 -11.19 -4.39
CA VAL A 229 4.92 -11.33 -3.30
C VAL A 229 5.49 -11.05 -1.91
N ASP A 230 6.77 -11.34 -1.68
CA ASP A 230 7.45 -11.09 -0.42
C ASP A 230 7.70 -9.60 -0.16
N SER A 231 7.80 -8.77 -1.19
CA SER A 231 7.85 -7.33 -0.95
C SER A 231 6.47 -6.73 -0.81
N ILE A 232 5.50 -7.16 -1.61
CA ILE A 232 4.17 -6.57 -1.57
C ILE A 232 3.42 -6.99 -0.30
N LEU A 233 3.37 -8.29 0.00
CA LEU A 233 2.55 -8.82 1.09
C LEU A 233 3.25 -8.84 2.46
N ILE A 234 4.55 -8.53 2.53
CA ILE A 234 5.32 -8.50 3.78
C ILE A 234 5.99 -7.14 4.00
N ASP A 235 6.78 -6.64 3.03
CA ASP A 235 7.51 -5.37 3.23
C ASP A 235 6.59 -4.14 3.17
N GLU A 236 5.73 -4.06 2.16
CA GLU A 236 4.80 -2.94 1.94
C GLU A 236 3.53 -3.05 2.79
N ALA A 237 3.18 -4.27 3.20
CA ALA A 237 2.06 -4.56 4.11
C ALA A 237 2.26 -4.02 5.55
N ARG A 238 3.27 -3.18 5.79
CA ARG A 238 3.49 -2.45 7.05
C ARG A 238 2.61 -1.21 7.18
N THR A 239 2.19 -0.62 6.07
CA THR A 239 1.39 0.62 6.05
C THR A 239 0.05 0.35 5.38
N PRO A 240 -1.08 0.73 6.00
CA PRO A 240 -2.39 0.60 5.38
C PRO A 240 -2.57 1.61 4.24
N LEU A 241 -3.49 1.30 3.33
CA LEU A 241 -3.99 2.23 2.33
C LEU A 241 -5.04 3.13 2.99
N ILE A 242 -4.87 4.44 2.88
CA ILE A 242 -5.75 5.43 3.48
C ILE A 242 -6.05 6.53 2.46
N ILE A 243 -7.33 6.85 2.29
CA ILE A 243 -7.78 8.06 1.60
C ILE A 243 -8.23 9.05 2.65
N SER A 244 -7.54 10.20 2.74
CA SER A 244 -7.85 11.23 3.74
C SER A 244 -8.46 12.47 3.09
N GLY A 245 -9.58 12.96 3.63
CA GLY A 245 -10.24 14.21 3.24
C GLY A 245 -9.92 15.37 4.18
N ALA A 246 -10.33 16.59 3.81
CA ALA A 246 -10.29 17.72 4.73
C ALA A 246 -11.32 17.53 5.86
N ALA A 247 -10.88 17.66 7.12
CA ALA A 247 -11.74 17.59 8.29
C ALA A 247 -12.32 18.98 8.66
N GLN A 248 -13.23 18.99 9.62
CA GLN A 248 -13.69 20.25 10.26
C GLN A 248 -12.54 20.95 11.02
N ASP A 249 -12.66 22.25 11.21
CA ASP A 249 -11.62 23.07 11.84
C ASP A 249 -11.57 22.87 13.37
N SER A 250 -10.57 22.13 13.86
CA SER A 250 -10.27 21.87 15.27
C SER A 250 -9.17 22.79 15.83
N SER A 251 -8.74 23.83 15.09
CA SER A 251 -7.60 24.69 15.45
C SER A 251 -7.70 25.32 16.84
N ALA A 252 -8.91 25.62 17.31
CA ALA A 252 -9.12 26.22 18.64
C ALA A 252 -8.78 25.25 19.77
N LEU A 253 -9.12 23.96 19.62
CA LEU A 253 -8.86 22.92 20.61
C LEU A 253 -7.36 22.66 20.76
N TYR A 254 -6.61 22.54 19.66
CA TYR A 254 -5.16 22.35 19.71
C TYR A 254 -4.43 23.50 20.43
N LYS A 255 -4.84 24.75 20.17
CA LYS A 255 -4.27 25.92 20.87
C LYS A 255 -4.55 25.91 22.37
N LYS A 256 -5.72 25.41 22.78
CA LYS A 256 -6.05 25.23 24.20
C LYS A 256 -5.20 24.11 24.81
N MET A 257 -5.14 22.94 24.18
CA MET A 257 -4.39 21.77 24.70
C MET A 257 -2.90 22.04 24.85
N ALA A 258 -2.28 22.71 23.88
CA ALA A 258 -0.86 23.09 23.95
C ALA A 258 -0.53 23.96 25.19
N ARG A 259 -1.50 24.74 25.69
CA ARG A 259 -1.35 25.52 26.93
C ARG A 259 -1.57 24.66 28.17
N LEU A 260 -2.60 23.80 28.16
CA LEU A 260 -2.98 23.00 29.33
C LEU A 260 -1.88 22.00 29.73
N ILE A 261 -1.17 21.43 28.76
CA ILE A 261 -0.08 20.47 28.99
C ILE A 261 1.18 21.11 29.61
N LEU A 262 1.27 22.44 29.68
CA LEU A 262 2.35 23.10 30.43
C LEU A 262 2.25 22.85 31.94
N ASN A 263 1.07 22.47 32.43
CA ASN A 263 0.83 22.21 33.85
C ASN A 263 1.11 20.76 34.27
N LEU A 264 1.51 19.89 33.32
CA LEU A 264 1.89 18.50 33.57
C LEU A 264 3.41 18.36 33.67
N GLU A 265 3.88 17.55 34.62
CA GLU A 265 5.29 17.29 34.92
C GLU A 265 5.69 15.87 34.50
N ALA A 266 6.87 15.71 33.89
CA ALA A 266 7.38 14.40 33.50
C ALA A 266 7.96 13.64 34.70
N VAL A 267 7.90 12.31 34.66
CA VAL A 267 8.58 11.45 35.64
C VAL A 267 10.11 11.54 35.45
N ASP A 268 10.86 11.86 36.52
CA ASP A 268 12.33 11.91 36.50
C ASP A 268 12.93 10.49 36.39
N ASN A 269 13.43 10.15 35.20
CA ASN A 269 14.00 8.83 34.86
C ASN A 269 15.52 8.73 35.10
N THR A 270 16.09 9.43 36.08
CA THR A 270 17.55 9.40 36.30
C THR A 270 18.11 8.08 36.87
N ASP A 271 17.28 7.16 37.38
CA ASP A 271 17.81 5.97 38.09
C ASP A 271 17.25 4.58 37.70
N ASN A 272 16.36 4.42 36.72
CA ASN A 272 15.71 3.12 36.47
C ASN A 272 15.95 2.51 35.07
N GLN A 273 17.13 1.91 34.87
CA GLN A 273 17.36 0.92 33.79
C GLN A 273 17.11 -0.53 34.21
N GLU A 274 16.72 -0.81 35.46
CA GLU A 274 16.42 -2.17 35.94
C GLU A 274 15.16 -2.23 36.83
N LEU A 275 13.99 -1.88 36.28
CA LEU A 275 12.71 -2.21 36.94
C LEU A 275 12.36 -3.68 36.70
N GLY A 276 13.05 -4.52 37.48
CA GLY A 276 12.88 -5.96 37.52
C GLY A 276 13.48 -6.57 38.77
N LYS A 277 13.31 -5.92 39.94
CA LYS A 277 13.34 -6.48 41.32
C LYS A 277 13.49 -5.36 42.36
N GLY A 278 12.42 -5.01 43.06
CA GLY A 278 12.47 -4.16 44.25
C GLY A 278 11.21 -3.32 44.42
N GLU A 279 10.58 -3.41 45.58
CA GLU A 279 9.33 -2.75 45.96
C GLU A 279 9.49 -1.23 46.22
N THR A 280 8.41 -0.49 45.93
CA THR A 280 7.99 0.77 46.59
C THR A 280 8.91 1.99 46.52
N ASP A 281 9.10 2.56 45.32
CA ASP A 281 9.24 4.01 45.21
C ASP A 281 8.02 4.55 44.43
N PRO A 282 7.32 5.59 44.94
CA PRO A 282 6.22 6.20 44.20
C PRO A 282 6.78 6.83 42.91
N ILE A 283 6.15 6.50 41.78
CA ILE A 283 6.42 7.18 40.51
C ILE A 283 5.89 8.61 40.66
N ILE A 284 6.77 9.56 40.92
CA ILE A 284 6.41 10.98 41.05
C ILE A 284 6.47 11.61 39.64
N GLY A 285 5.31 11.92 39.07
CA GLY A 285 5.16 12.61 37.78
C GLY A 285 3.86 12.24 37.06
N ASP A 286 3.42 13.11 36.15
CA ASP A 286 2.14 13.02 35.45
C ASP A 286 2.21 12.16 34.16
N PHE A 287 3.40 11.98 33.57
CA PHE A 287 3.59 11.14 32.38
C PHE A 287 5.01 10.60 32.25
N ILE A 288 5.14 9.46 31.56
CA ILE A 288 6.38 8.74 31.27
C ILE A 288 6.75 8.97 29.80
N VAL A 289 8.01 9.33 29.53
CA VAL A 289 8.55 9.45 28.18
C VAL A 289 9.51 8.29 27.92
N ASP A 290 9.22 7.47 26.91
CA ASP A 290 10.13 6.42 26.43
C ASP A 290 10.69 6.80 25.06
N GLU A 291 11.92 7.29 25.03
CA GLU A 291 12.62 7.66 23.81
C GLU A 291 12.91 6.46 22.89
N LYS A 292 13.04 5.24 23.42
CA LYS A 292 13.36 4.03 22.63
C LYS A 292 12.17 3.56 21.81
N SER A 293 10.97 3.61 22.40
CA SER A 293 9.72 3.29 21.72
C SER A 293 9.06 4.51 21.08
N ARG A 294 9.56 5.72 21.37
CA ARG A 294 8.99 7.01 20.95
C ARG A 294 7.54 7.17 21.39
N SER A 295 7.22 6.76 22.62
CA SER A 295 5.90 6.94 23.23
C SER A 295 5.94 7.92 24.41
N VAL A 296 4.78 8.52 24.67
CA VAL A 296 4.51 9.26 25.90
C VAL A 296 3.24 8.68 26.48
N ASP A 297 3.31 8.18 27.70
CA ASP A 297 2.21 7.49 28.38
C ASP A 297 1.87 8.24 29.68
N LEU A 298 0.60 8.56 29.88
CA LEU A 298 0.11 9.23 31.09
C LEU A 298 0.12 8.28 32.29
N THR A 299 0.50 8.77 33.47
CA THR A 299 0.34 8.03 34.73
C THR A 299 -1.09 8.20 35.26
N GLU A 300 -1.50 7.36 36.22
CA GLU A 300 -2.82 7.50 36.89
C GLU A 300 -3.00 8.88 37.53
N ASP A 301 -1.96 9.40 38.20
CA ASP A 301 -1.99 10.73 38.81
C ASP A 301 -2.08 11.84 37.75
N GLY A 302 -1.37 11.68 36.63
CA GLY A 302 -1.46 12.59 35.49
C GLY A 302 -2.84 12.58 34.83
N HIS A 303 -3.50 11.41 34.79
CA HIS A 303 -4.87 11.26 34.32
C HIS A 303 -5.87 12.05 35.18
N GLN A 304 -5.79 11.89 36.49
CA GLN A 304 -6.67 12.63 37.40
C GLN A 304 -6.46 14.14 37.27
N LYS A 305 -5.19 14.58 37.21
CA LYS A 305 -4.83 15.99 37.09
C LYS A 305 -5.31 16.60 35.77
N ILE A 306 -5.20 15.88 34.65
CA ILE A 306 -5.69 16.39 33.36
C ILE A 306 -7.23 16.43 33.32
N GLU A 307 -7.94 15.46 33.89
CA GLU A 307 -9.41 15.49 34.01
C GLU A 307 -9.87 16.72 34.81
N GLU A 308 -9.25 16.99 35.97
CA GLU A 308 -9.55 18.18 36.77
C GLU A 308 -9.31 19.49 36.01
N ILE A 309 -8.24 19.56 35.21
CA ILE A 309 -7.94 20.73 34.37
C ILE A 309 -8.99 20.89 33.27
N LEU A 310 -9.41 19.79 32.63
CA LEU A 310 -10.42 19.82 31.56
C LEU A 310 -11.82 20.18 32.08
N ILE A 311 -12.17 19.74 33.29
CA ILE A 311 -13.43 20.12 33.96
C ILE A 311 -13.43 21.61 34.27
N LYS A 312 -12.30 22.19 34.73
CA LYS A 312 -12.19 23.63 35.01
C LYS A 312 -12.33 24.51 33.77
N GLU A 313 -12.04 23.98 32.58
CA GLU A 313 -12.10 24.70 31.30
C GLU A 313 -13.41 24.44 30.52
N ASP A 314 -14.42 23.81 31.15
CA ASP A 314 -15.72 23.42 30.54
C ASP A 314 -15.57 22.51 29.31
N LEU A 315 -14.50 21.73 29.22
CA LEU A 315 -14.26 20.77 28.12
C LEU A 315 -14.71 19.34 28.46
N LEU A 316 -14.88 19.03 29.76
CA LEU A 316 -15.32 17.74 30.26
C LEU A 316 -16.36 17.96 31.37
N MET A 317 -17.46 17.21 31.36
CA MET A 317 -18.46 17.30 32.44
C MET A 317 -17.96 16.59 33.71
N PRO A 318 -18.32 17.05 34.93
CA PRO A 318 -17.80 16.48 36.19
C PRO A 318 -18.04 14.98 36.40
N GLU A 319 -19.04 14.41 35.73
CA GLU A 319 -19.43 13.00 35.85
C GLU A 319 -18.86 12.11 34.73
N GLN A 320 -18.12 12.70 33.78
CA GLN A 320 -17.57 12.01 32.63
C GLN A 320 -16.06 11.79 32.79
N SER A 321 -15.61 10.59 32.45
CA SER A 321 -14.17 10.29 32.37
C SER A 321 -13.62 10.53 30.97
N LEU A 322 -12.33 10.85 30.88
CA LEU A 322 -11.57 10.98 29.65
C LEU A 322 -11.53 9.67 28.83
N TYR A 323 -11.72 8.53 29.49
CA TYR A 323 -11.72 7.20 28.87
C TYR A 323 -13.09 6.76 28.30
N GLN A 324 -14.14 7.56 28.50
CA GLN A 324 -15.43 7.28 27.89
C GLN A 324 -15.35 7.45 26.37
N ALA A 325 -16.06 6.61 25.63
CA ALA A 325 -16.03 6.58 24.16
C ALA A 325 -16.37 7.93 23.52
N SER A 326 -17.22 8.75 24.15
CA SER A 326 -17.57 10.10 23.71
C SER A 326 -16.43 11.11 23.81
N ASN A 327 -15.44 10.87 24.68
CA ASN A 327 -14.36 11.81 25.01
C ASN A 327 -12.99 11.38 24.47
N LEU A 328 -12.93 10.31 23.66
CA LEU A 328 -11.68 9.81 23.07
C LEU A 328 -10.95 10.86 22.21
N ASN A 329 -11.69 11.77 21.60
CA ASN A 329 -11.10 12.86 20.82
C ASN A 329 -10.29 13.84 21.71
N LEU A 330 -10.79 14.15 22.91
CA LEU A 330 -10.07 14.97 23.88
C LEU A 330 -8.78 14.28 24.36
N LEU A 331 -8.87 12.98 24.68
CA LEU A 331 -7.70 12.16 25.04
C LEU A 331 -6.64 12.17 23.93
N HIS A 332 -7.08 12.02 22.67
CA HIS A 332 -6.21 12.07 21.51
C HIS A 332 -5.45 13.40 21.40
N HIS A 333 -6.15 14.54 21.53
CA HIS A 333 -5.51 15.85 21.49
C HIS A 333 -4.50 16.06 22.63
N VAL A 334 -4.80 15.54 23.84
CA VAL A 334 -3.87 15.59 24.98
C VAL A 334 -2.59 14.81 24.67
N ASN A 335 -2.72 13.56 24.22
CA ASN A 335 -1.57 12.71 23.89
C ASN A 335 -0.75 13.27 22.73
N SER A 336 -1.39 13.79 21.69
CA SER A 336 -0.73 14.42 20.56
C SER A 336 0.11 15.63 20.98
N ALA A 337 -0.43 16.49 21.84
CA ALA A 337 0.28 17.66 22.31
C ALA A 337 1.41 17.32 23.32
N LEU A 338 1.27 16.26 24.12
CA LEU A 338 2.36 15.72 24.95
C LEU A 338 3.51 15.21 24.08
N ARG A 339 3.21 14.40 23.05
CA ARG A 339 4.20 13.90 22.08
C ARG A 339 4.89 15.06 21.35
N ALA A 340 4.14 16.03 20.83
CA ALA A 340 4.70 17.19 20.14
C ALA A 340 5.65 18.01 21.04
N LYS A 341 5.36 18.12 22.34
CA LYS A 341 6.18 18.86 23.28
C LYS A 341 7.47 18.12 23.64
N HIS A 342 7.38 16.82 23.94
CA HIS A 342 8.46 16.04 24.56
C HIS A 342 9.27 15.16 23.61
N LEU A 343 8.72 14.74 22.47
CA LEU A 343 9.41 13.87 21.51
C LEU A 343 9.89 14.60 20.25
N PHE A 344 9.34 15.79 19.96
CA PHE A 344 9.66 16.55 18.76
C PHE A 344 10.29 17.88 19.15
N HIS A 345 11.58 18.03 18.84
CA HIS A 345 12.37 19.20 19.13
C HIS A 345 12.62 20.01 17.86
N LYS A 346 12.54 21.33 18.02
CA LYS A 346 12.89 22.27 16.96
C LYS A 346 14.37 22.12 16.61
N ASP A 347 14.67 22.20 15.31
CA ASP A 347 15.99 22.06 14.70
C ASP A 347 16.58 20.62 14.74
N VAL A 348 15.81 19.63 15.21
CA VAL A 348 16.17 18.20 15.16
C VAL A 348 15.19 17.44 14.28
N GLU A 349 13.92 17.30 14.69
CA GLU A 349 12.89 16.59 13.91
C GLU A 349 12.12 17.51 12.95
N TYR A 350 12.10 18.82 13.21
CA TYR A 350 11.47 19.81 12.34
C TYR A 350 12.12 21.19 12.46
N ILE A 351 11.97 22.01 11.44
CA ILE A 351 12.33 23.44 11.45
C ILE A 351 11.11 24.28 11.11
N ILE A 352 11.19 25.58 11.41
CA ILE A 352 10.16 26.54 11.04
C ILE A 352 10.66 27.33 9.82
N GLN A 353 9.95 27.23 8.71
CA GLN A 353 10.27 27.93 7.47
C GLN A 353 9.00 28.59 6.91
N GLU A 354 9.07 29.88 6.57
CA GLU A 354 7.93 30.65 6.05
C GLU A 354 6.65 30.60 6.92
N GLY A 355 6.80 30.42 8.23
CA GLY A 355 5.66 30.31 9.17
C GLY A 355 4.97 28.94 9.17
N GLN A 356 5.60 27.90 8.60
CA GLN A 356 5.15 26.51 8.63
C GLN A 356 6.20 25.61 9.30
N ALA A 357 5.73 24.53 9.95
CA ALA A 357 6.61 23.49 10.48
C ALA A 357 6.98 22.51 9.35
N VAL A 358 8.25 22.48 8.97
CA VAL A 358 8.78 21.57 7.94
C VAL A 358 9.60 20.48 8.61
N LEU A 359 9.22 19.23 8.39
CA LEU A 359 9.91 18.09 8.99
C LEU A 359 11.33 17.94 8.43
N ILE A 360 12.26 17.51 9.27
CA ILE A 360 13.59 17.08 8.86
C ILE A 360 13.59 15.56 8.82
N ASP A 361 14.13 15.00 7.73
CA ASP A 361 14.39 13.57 7.67
C ASP A 361 15.54 13.22 8.60
N GLU A 362 15.24 12.42 9.63
CA GLU A 362 16.21 11.97 10.63
C GLU A 362 17.40 11.21 10.04
N HIS A 363 17.24 10.61 8.85
CA HIS A 363 18.29 9.84 8.20
C HIS A 363 19.15 10.69 7.27
N THR A 364 18.60 11.77 6.70
CA THR A 364 19.32 12.55 5.67
C THR A 364 19.63 13.99 6.10
N GLY A 365 19.06 14.46 7.20
CA GLY A 365 19.14 15.84 7.68
C GLY A 365 18.52 16.86 6.71
N ARG A 366 17.76 16.39 5.71
CA ARG A 366 17.13 17.25 4.70
C ARG A 366 15.72 17.63 5.13
N THR A 367 15.32 18.84 4.75
CA THR A 367 13.94 19.29 4.92
C THR A 367 13.03 18.51 3.97
N MET A 368 11.86 18.11 4.48
CA MET A 368 10.82 17.39 3.75
C MET A 368 9.60 18.29 3.55
N PRO A 369 9.67 19.30 2.66
CA PRO A 369 8.54 20.17 2.38
C PRO A 369 7.35 19.37 1.85
N GLY A 370 6.15 19.67 2.37
CA GLY A 370 4.90 18.99 2.01
C GLY A 370 4.59 17.73 2.81
N ARG A 371 5.57 17.13 3.52
CA ARG A 371 5.33 15.96 4.38
C ARG A 371 4.79 16.42 5.74
N ARG A 372 3.74 15.75 6.22
CA ARG A 372 3.11 16.02 7.52
C ARG A 372 3.11 14.77 8.40
N LEU A 373 3.04 14.99 9.71
CA LEU A 373 2.83 13.93 10.69
C LEU A 373 1.32 13.69 10.84
N SER A 374 0.93 12.43 10.86
CA SER A 374 -0.47 12.00 11.05
C SER A 374 -0.93 12.20 12.50
N GLU A 375 -2.19 11.86 12.78
CA GLU A 375 -2.73 11.78 14.15
C GLU A 375 -2.73 13.12 14.91
N GLY A 376 -2.96 14.23 14.19
CA GLY A 376 -3.01 15.55 14.84
C GLY A 376 -1.67 16.08 15.36
N LEU A 377 -0.59 15.32 15.17
CA LEU A 377 0.73 15.60 15.72
C LEU A 377 1.38 16.80 15.04
N HIS A 378 1.21 16.92 13.73
CA HIS A 378 1.68 18.09 12.99
C HIS A 378 0.96 19.36 13.46
N GLN A 379 -0.37 19.29 13.65
CA GLN A 379 -1.19 20.38 14.16
C GLN A 379 -0.81 20.74 15.59
N SER A 380 -0.42 19.76 16.40
CA SER A 380 0.07 19.96 17.76
C SER A 380 1.46 20.61 17.79
N ILE A 381 2.34 20.30 16.84
CA ILE A 381 3.62 21.02 16.66
C ILE A 381 3.35 22.46 16.19
N GLU A 382 2.46 22.66 15.23
CA GLU A 382 2.04 24.00 14.79
C GLU A 382 1.46 24.80 15.97
N ALA A 383 0.63 24.18 16.82
CA ALA A 383 0.07 24.80 18.02
C ALA A 383 1.13 25.12 19.07
N LYS A 384 2.07 24.20 19.33
CA LYS A 384 3.21 24.38 20.24
C LYS A 384 4.06 25.59 19.86
N GLU A 385 4.31 25.77 18.56
CA GLU A 385 5.14 26.86 18.02
C GLU A 385 4.34 28.14 17.71
N ASN A 386 3.04 28.19 18.06
CA ASN A 386 2.12 29.29 17.74
C ASN A 386 2.03 29.65 16.23
N LEU A 387 2.11 28.64 15.36
CA LEU A 387 1.96 28.78 13.91
C LEU A 387 0.48 28.75 13.49
N ASN A 388 0.23 29.03 12.21
CA ASN A 388 -1.12 28.88 11.65
C ASN A 388 -1.43 27.38 11.53
N ILE A 389 -2.42 26.91 12.29
CA ILE A 389 -2.79 25.50 12.33
C ILE A 389 -3.57 25.15 11.08
N GLN A 390 -3.13 24.09 10.42
CA GLN A 390 -3.77 23.60 9.22
C GLN A 390 -4.86 22.59 9.58
N GLN A 391 -5.95 22.57 8.81
CA GLN A 391 -7.05 21.63 9.06
C GLN A 391 -6.54 20.18 9.10
N GLU A 392 -7.09 19.40 10.03
CA GLU A 392 -6.83 17.97 10.11
C GLU A 392 -7.27 17.26 8.84
N SER A 393 -6.61 16.14 8.57
CA SER A 393 -7.04 15.20 7.55
C SER A 393 -7.81 14.08 8.22
N GLN A 394 -9.05 13.83 7.79
CA GLN A 394 -9.89 12.74 8.29
C GLN A 394 -9.82 11.54 7.35
N THR A 395 -9.74 10.33 7.90
CA THR A 395 -9.83 9.07 7.13
C THR A 395 -11.24 8.93 6.51
N LEU A 396 -11.33 8.92 5.18
CA LEU A 396 -12.59 8.67 4.45
C LEU A 396 -12.78 7.19 4.15
N ALA A 397 -11.69 6.52 3.77
CA ALA A 397 -11.67 5.09 3.49
C ALA A 397 -10.28 4.57 3.80
N SER A 398 -10.20 3.40 4.42
CA SER A 398 -8.94 2.74 4.71
C SER A 398 -9.06 1.23 4.56
N THR A 399 -7.97 0.57 4.21
CA THR A 399 -7.84 -0.90 4.24
C THR A 399 -6.38 -1.30 4.33
N THR A 400 -6.09 -2.49 4.85
CA THR A 400 -4.74 -3.07 4.79
C THR A 400 -4.55 -3.87 3.51
N PHE A 401 -3.30 -4.00 3.05
CA PHE A 401 -3.01 -4.90 1.92
C PHE A 401 -3.41 -6.34 2.23
N GLN A 402 -3.20 -6.78 3.47
CA GLN A 402 -3.58 -8.09 3.96
C GLN A 402 -5.07 -8.36 3.68
N ASN A 403 -5.95 -7.49 4.18
CA ASN A 403 -7.38 -7.67 4.02
C ASN A 403 -7.84 -7.43 2.58
N TYR A 404 -7.24 -6.49 1.85
CA TYR A 404 -7.54 -6.30 0.43
C TYR A 404 -7.28 -7.57 -0.39
N PHE A 405 -6.10 -8.20 -0.25
CA PHE A 405 -5.77 -9.41 -1.01
C PHE A 405 -6.55 -10.64 -0.57
N ARG A 406 -7.04 -10.69 0.68
CA ARG A 406 -7.92 -11.76 1.19
C ARG A 406 -9.32 -11.76 0.56
N ILE A 407 -9.74 -10.66 -0.09
CA ILE A 407 -11.05 -10.58 -0.77
C ILE A 407 -11.04 -11.37 -2.09
N TYR A 408 -9.87 -11.60 -2.70
CA TYR A 408 -9.80 -12.33 -3.96
C TYR A 408 -10.20 -13.80 -3.81
N ASP A 409 -11.02 -14.32 -4.72
CA ASP A 409 -11.43 -15.74 -4.71
C ASP A 409 -10.23 -16.67 -4.85
N LYS A 410 -9.27 -16.27 -5.70
CA LYS A 410 -7.98 -16.93 -5.85
C LYS A 410 -6.85 -15.91 -5.69
N LEU A 411 -5.90 -16.25 -4.81
CA LEU A 411 -4.68 -15.47 -4.61
C LEU A 411 -3.46 -16.37 -4.85
N SER A 412 -2.48 -15.87 -5.58
CA SER A 412 -1.22 -16.55 -5.82
C SER A 412 -0.09 -15.55 -5.91
N GLY A 413 1.16 -16.02 -5.86
CA GLY A 413 2.29 -15.12 -6.01
C GLY A 413 3.57 -15.82 -6.44
N MET A 414 4.55 -15.04 -6.83
CA MET A 414 5.86 -15.53 -7.23
C MET A 414 6.96 -14.64 -6.66
N THR A 415 8.07 -15.26 -6.25
CA THR A 415 9.25 -14.53 -5.77
C THR A 415 10.48 -15.44 -5.80
N GLY A 416 11.68 -14.88 -5.61
CA GLY A 416 12.91 -15.68 -5.47
C GLY A 416 13.20 -16.17 -4.06
N THR A 417 12.45 -15.68 -3.06
CA THR A 417 12.80 -15.80 -1.66
C THR A 417 11.56 -15.81 -0.73
N ALA A 418 10.69 -16.81 -0.84
CA ALA A 418 9.48 -16.91 -0.01
C ALA A 418 9.57 -17.90 1.16
N ASP A 419 10.42 -18.94 1.05
CA ASP A 419 10.49 -20.05 2.02
C ASP A 419 10.79 -19.59 3.45
N THR A 420 11.47 -18.46 3.64
CA THR A 420 11.74 -17.90 4.96
C THR A 420 10.47 -17.42 5.67
N GLU A 421 9.51 -16.86 4.92
CA GLU A 421 8.25 -16.31 5.43
C GLU A 421 7.06 -17.24 5.17
N ALA A 422 7.31 -18.51 4.82
CA ALA A 422 6.26 -19.46 4.47
C ALA A 422 5.19 -19.63 5.56
N TYR A 423 5.59 -19.50 6.84
CA TYR A 423 4.67 -19.52 7.96
C TYR A 423 3.77 -18.28 8.01
N GLU A 424 4.30 -17.08 7.76
CA GLU A 424 3.53 -15.84 7.71
C GLU A 424 2.53 -15.85 6.55
N PHE A 425 2.95 -16.34 5.37
CA PHE A 425 2.07 -16.46 4.20
C PHE A 425 0.88 -17.40 4.44
N ASP A 426 1.12 -18.56 5.06
CA ASP A 426 0.06 -19.53 5.37
C ASP A 426 -0.87 -19.00 6.47
N GLN A 427 -0.31 -18.34 7.50
CA GLN A 427 -1.11 -17.82 8.61
C GLN A 427 -2.01 -16.64 8.22
N ILE A 428 -1.51 -15.69 7.42
CA ILE A 428 -2.23 -14.46 7.07
C ILE A 428 -3.11 -14.66 5.82
N TYR A 429 -2.59 -15.32 4.79
CA TYR A 429 -3.22 -15.40 3.48
C TYR A 429 -3.68 -16.81 3.10
N GLY A 430 -3.36 -17.84 3.90
CA GLY A 430 -3.59 -19.24 3.51
C GLY A 430 -2.70 -19.72 2.35
N LEU A 431 -1.63 -18.98 2.04
CA LEU A 431 -0.76 -19.24 0.89
C LEU A 431 0.39 -20.16 1.28
N LYS A 432 0.46 -21.31 0.62
CA LYS A 432 1.59 -22.24 0.77
C LYS A 432 2.71 -21.89 -0.18
N VAL A 433 3.95 -21.98 0.28
CA VAL A 433 5.14 -21.76 -0.55
C VAL A 433 5.61 -23.09 -1.15
N MET A 434 5.80 -23.11 -2.47
CA MET A 434 6.42 -24.20 -3.20
C MET A 434 7.77 -23.75 -3.75
N VAL A 435 8.84 -24.47 -3.36
CA VAL A 435 10.19 -24.20 -3.87
C VAL A 435 10.38 -24.92 -5.19
N ILE A 436 10.40 -24.16 -6.28
CA ILE A 436 10.57 -24.68 -7.63
C ILE A 436 12.05 -24.98 -7.87
N PRO A 437 12.41 -26.16 -8.41
CA PRO A 437 13.78 -26.45 -8.83
C PRO A 437 14.26 -25.43 -9.86
N THR A 438 15.56 -25.10 -9.85
CA THR A 438 16.15 -24.28 -10.91
C THR A 438 16.28 -25.08 -12.21
N ASN A 439 16.25 -24.40 -13.35
CA ASN A 439 16.44 -25.06 -14.65
C ASN A 439 17.87 -25.60 -14.78
N VAL A 440 18.83 -24.84 -14.25
CA VAL A 440 20.27 -25.16 -14.20
C VAL A 440 20.76 -24.99 -12.76
N ASP A 441 21.74 -25.79 -12.35
CA ASP A 441 22.33 -25.69 -11.02
C ASP A 441 23.05 -24.35 -10.80
N VAL A 442 22.88 -23.76 -9.61
CA VAL A 442 23.52 -22.49 -9.24
C VAL A 442 24.97 -22.74 -8.84
N VAL A 443 25.91 -22.16 -9.57
CA VAL A 443 27.37 -22.30 -9.33
C VAL A 443 28.01 -21.07 -8.65
N ARG A 444 27.19 -20.11 -8.20
CA ARG A 444 27.66 -18.89 -7.51
C ARG A 444 28.44 -19.22 -6.24
N ALA A 445 29.59 -18.57 -6.05
CA ALA A 445 30.40 -18.64 -4.84
C ALA A 445 29.94 -17.58 -3.82
N ASP A 446 29.24 -18.00 -2.77
CA ASP A 446 28.87 -17.13 -1.63
C ASP A 446 29.98 -17.19 -0.57
N LEU A 447 30.80 -16.13 -0.51
CA LEU A 447 31.94 -16.01 0.40
C LEU A 447 31.48 -15.58 1.81
N ASN A 448 32.32 -15.86 2.82
CA ASN A 448 32.03 -15.43 4.18
C ASN A 448 32.04 -13.90 4.31
N ASP A 449 31.22 -13.39 5.22
CA ASP A 449 31.18 -11.98 5.59
C ASP A 449 32.52 -11.53 6.21
N LEU A 450 32.98 -10.34 5.83
CA LEU A 450 34.13 -9.66 6.43
C LEU A 450 33.65 -8.59 7.40
N ILE A 451 34.13 -8.62 8.63
CA ILE A 451 33.66 -7.73 9.70
C ILE A 451 34.82 -6.85 10.18
N TYR A 452 34.58 -5.54 10.20
CA TYR A 452 35.54 -4.51 10.59
C TYR A 452 35.09 -3.79 11.86
N MET A 453 36.03 -3.14 12.55
CA MET A 453 35.70 -2.39 13.76
C MET A 453 34.95 -1.11 13.42
N ASN A 454 35.49 -0.32 12.49
CA ASN A 454 34.98 1.00 12.15
C ASN A 454 34.51 1.04 10.68
N GLN A 455 33.58 1.95 10.35
CA GLN A 455 33.09 2.11 8.97
C GLN A 455 34.20 2.50 8.00
N LYS A 456 35.18 3.27 8.45
CA LYS A 456 36.30 3.71 7.60
C LYS A 456 37.08 2.52 7.03
N GLU A 457 37.48 1.58 7.89
CA GLU A 457 38.23 0.38 7.48
C GLU A 457 37.39 -0.50 6.54
N LYS A 458 36.10 -0.63 6.82
CA LYS A 458 35.13 -1.33 5.96
C LYS A 458 35.14 -0.75 4.54
N PHE A 459 34.95 0.56 4.42
CA PHE A 459 34.87 1.22 3.10
C PHE A 459 36.22 1.23 2.37
N ASP A 460 37.34 1.39 3.08
CA ASP A 460 38.67 1.28 2.50
C ASP A 460 38.89 -0.12 1.89
N ALA A 461 38.51 -1.19 2.62
CA ALA A 461 38.58 -2.56 2.11
C ALA A 461 37.63 -2.82 0.93
N VAL A 462 36.40 -2.32 0.98
CA VAL A 462 35.44 -2.40 -0.13
C VAL A 462 36.02 -1.78 -1.40
N VAL A 463 36.66 -0.62 -1.29
CA VAL A 463 37.25 0.09 -2.44
C VAL A 463 38.44 -0.67 -3.01
N GLU A 464 39.32 -1.22 -2.17
CA GLU A 464 40.44 -2.05 -2.62
C GLU A 464 39.95 -3.31 -3.35
N ASP A 465 38.94 -4.00 -2.82
CA ASP A 465 38.40 -5.19 -3.48
C ASP A 465 37.70 -4.84 -4.81
N ILE A 466 36.96 -3.72 -4.89
CA ILE A 466 36.39 -3.24 -6.15
C ILE A 466 37.50 -2.97 -7.18
N LYS A 467 38.63 -2.35 -6.78
CA LYS A 467 39.76 -2.11 -7.70
C LYS A 467 40.31 -3.41 -8.27
N LEU A 468 40.51 -4.42 -7.42
CA LEU A 468 41.04 -5.72 -7.83
C LEU A 468 40.09 -6.43 -8.80
N ILE A 469 38.79 -6.43 -8.51
CA ILE A 469 37.76 -7.09 -9.34
C ILE A 469 37.64 -6.38 -10.71
N VAL A 470 37.62 -5.04 -10.72
CA VAL A 470 37.57 -4.26 -11.97
C VAL A 470 38.85 -4.43 -12.79
N ALA A 471 40.02 -4.54 -12.15
CA ALA A 471 41.28 -4.81 -12.82
C ALA A 471 41.31 -6.22 -13.48
N ALA A 472 40.64 -7.20 -12.87
CA ALA A 472 40.41 -8.52 -13.47
C ALA A 472 39.39 -8.49 -14.63
N GLY A 473 38.65 -7.39 -14.79
CA GLY A 473 37.67 -7.19 -15.86
C GLY A 473 36.25 -7.64 -15.53
N ALA A 474 35.98 -8.07 -14.30
CA ALA A 474 34.65 -8.49 -13.85
C ALA A 474 33.74 -7.28 -13.53
N PRO A 475 32.43 -7.37 -13.79
CA PRO A 475 31.46 -6.38 -13.36
C PRO A 475 31.16 -6.50 -11.87
N VAL A 476 30.89 -5.35 -11.23
CA VAL A 476 30.58 -5.26 -9.80
C VAL A 476 29.24 -4.56 -9.57
N LEU A 477 28.38 -5.20 -8.78
CA LEU A 477 27.18 -4.59 -8.21
C LEU A 477 27.40 -4.39 -6.70
N VAL A 478 27.42 -3.14 -6.26
CA VAL A 478 27.54 -2.77 -4.85
C VAL A 478 26.16 -2.49 -4.27
N GLY A 479 25.75 -3.23 -3.25
CA GLY A 479 24.49 -2.99 -2.54
C GLY A 479 24.73 -2.20 -1.24
N THR A 480 24.03 -1.09 -1.07
CA THR A 480 24.03 -0.29 0.18
C THR A 480 22.64 -0.26 0.79
N ALA A 481 22.50 -0.06 2.10
CA ALA A 481 21.18 -0.02 2.74
C ALA A 481 20.46 1.33 2.57
N SER A 482 21.20 2.43 2.41
CA SER A 482 20.65 3.79 2.35
C SER A 482 21.20 4.61 1.18
N VAL A 483 20.49 5.69 0.81
CA VAL A 483 20.94 6.66 -0.20
C VAL A 483 22.19 7.39 0.26
N GLU A 484 22.27 7.75 1.54
CA GLU A 484 23.43 8.42 2.12
C GLU A 484 24.70 7.58 1.99
N THR A 485 24.63 6.28 2.33
CA THR A 485 25.76 5.36 2.19
C THR A 485 26.19 5.17 0.73
N SER A 486 25.23 5.17 -0.21
CA SER A 486 25.51 5.16 -1.65
C SER A 486 26.23 6.42 -2.12
N GLU A 487 25.79 7.61 -1.71
CA GLU A 487 26.47 8.87 -2.06
C GLU A 487 27.85 8.99 -1.41
N PHE A 488 27.99 8.53 -0.17
CA PHE A 488 29.27 8.46 0.53
C PHE A 488 30.25 7.57 -0.21
N LEU A 489 29.84 6.34 -0.57
CA LEU A 489 30.67 5.40 -1.33
C LEU A 489 31.00 5.95 -2.73
N SER A 490 30.03 6.56 -3.41
CA SER A 490 30.23 7.27 -4.69
C SER A 490 31.32 8.33 -4.57
N GLY A 491 31.30 9.13 -3.50
CA GLY A 491 32.35 10.10 -3.18
C GLY A 491 33.73 9.48 -3.04
N ILE A 492 33.84 8.32 -2.37
CA ILE A 492 35.12 7.60 -2.20
C ILE A 492 35.60 7.01 -3.54
N LEU A 493 34.71 6.38 -4.30
CA LEU A 493 35.04 5.80 -5.61
C LEU A 493 35.46 6.88 -6.63
N LYS A 494 34.87 8.08 -6.58
CA LYS A 494 35.31 9.25 -7.38
C LYS A 494 36.75 9.64 -7.03
N LYS A 495 37.10 9.69 -5.74
CA LYS A 495 38.48 9.96 -5.28
C LYS A 495 39.45 8.88 -5.76
N ALA A 496 39.02 7.62 -5.79
CA ALA A 496 39.76 6.49 -6.31
C ALA A 496 39.80 6.40 -7.86
N LYS A 497 39.16 7.34 -8.57
CA LYS A 497 39.06 7.39 -10.04
C LYS A 497 38.40 6.16 -10.68
N ILE A 498 37.49 5.50 -9.96
CA ILE A 498 36.69 4.39 -10.50
C ILE A 498 35.41 4.95 -11.10
N LYS A 499 35.17 4.68 -12.39
CA LYS A 499 33.91 5.03 -13.06
C LYS A 499 32.80 4.13 -12.54
N HIS A 500 31.72 4.72 -12.03
CA HIS A 500 30.57 4.01 -11.50
C HIS A 500 29.26 4.74 -11.80
N SER A 501 28.15 4.03 -11.65
CA SER A 501 26.78 4.57 -11.71
C SER A 501 26.07 4.33 -10.38
N VAL A 502 25.18 5.23 -9.98
CA VAL A 502 24.44 5.13 -8.70
C VAL A 502 22.94 5.03 -9.00
N LEU A 503 22.25 4.14 -8.31
CA LEU A 503 20.82 3.88 -8.42
C LEU A 503 20.16 4.16 -7.08
N ASN A 504 19.30 5.18 -7.04
CA ASN A 504 18.71 5.72 -5.81
C ASN A 504 17.20 5.44 -5.68
N ALA A 505 16.64 4.53 -6.50
CA ALA A 505 15.23 4.19 -6.58
C ALA A 505 14.29 5.37 -6.90
N LYS A 506 14.79 6.39 -7.61
CA LYS A 506 14.03 7.61 -7.96
C LYS A 506 13.50 7.60 -9.39
N GLN A 507 14.29 7.09 -10.34
CA GLN A 507 13.95 7.14 -11.76
C GLN A 507 14.03 5.75 -12.37
N HIS A 508 12.95 4.98 -12.23
CA HIS A 508 12.93 3.56 -12.58
C HIS A 508 13.36 3.26 -14.03
N GLU A 509 12.97 4.07 -15.01
CA GLU A 509 13.36 3.88 -16.42
C GLU A 509 14.87 4.11 -16.66
N LEU A 510 15.42 5.20 -16.12
CA LEU A 510 16.85 5.50 -16.25
C LEU A 510 17.70 4.49 -15.49
N GLU A 511 17.24 4.06 -14.32
CA GLU A 511 17.87 3.03 -13.51
C GLU A 511 17.86 1.67 -14.22
N ALA A 512 16.76 1.30 -14.87
CA ALA A 512 16.67 0.08 -15.67
C ALA A 512 17.71 0.10 -16.82
N ASN A 513 17.89 1.24 -17.50
CA ASN A 513 18.90 1.40 -18.54
C ASN A 513 20.34 1.26 -18.03
N ILE A 514 20.60 1.72 -16.81
CA ILE A 514 21.91 1.54 -16.16
C ILE A 514 22.13 0.07 -15.79
N ILE A 515 21.13 -0.58 -15.18
CA ILE A 515 21.19 -2.00 -14.78
C ILE A 515 21.40 -2.94 -15.96
N ILE A 516 20.73 -2.68 -17.09
CA ILE A 516 20.90 -3.41 -18.35
C ILE A 516 22.37 -3.47 -18.78
N ASN A 517 23.14 -2.43 -18.47
CA ASN A 517 24.55 -2.31 -18.83
C ASN A 517 25.50 -2.68 -17.69
N ALA A 518 24.99 -3.04 -16.50
CA ALA A 518 25.79 -3.36 -15.32
C ALA A 518 26.62 -4.64 -15.49
N GLY A 519 26.22 -5.56 -16.37
CA GLY A 519 26.94 -6.80 -16.64
C GLY A 519 28.12 -6.66 -17.61
N ARG A 520 28.46 -5.45 -18.08
CA ARG A 520 29.59 -5.22 -19.00
C ARG A 520 30.94 -5.33 -18.27
N PRO A 521 32.03 -5.77 -18.95
CA PRO A 521 33.35 -5.87 -18.34
C PRO A 521 33.79 -4.58 -17.63
N GLY A 522 34.21 -4.68 -16.38
CA GLY A 522 34.68 -3.56 -15.55
C GLY A 522 33.62 -2.50 -15.18
N ALA A 523 32.34 -2.77 -15.42
CA ALA A 523 31.26 -1.88 -14.99
C ALA A 523 31.07 -1.95 -13.47
N VAL A 524 30.96 -0.79 -12.82
CA VAL A 524 30.65 -0.69 -11.38
C VAL A 524 29.32 0.03 -11.22
N THR A 525 28.38 -0.62 -10.54
CA THR A 525 27.04 -0.08 -10.27
C THR A 525 26.76 -0.13 -8.79
N ILE A 526 26.36 0.99 -8.20
CA ILE A 526 25.92 1.08 -6.80
C ILE A 526 24.40 1.09 -6.79
N ALA A 527 23.79 0.18 -6.05
CA ALA A 527 22.35 0.07 -5.87
C ALA A 527 21.99 0.30 -4.41
N THR A 528 21.16 1.32 -4.16
CA THR A 528 20.54 1.52 -2.85
C THR A 528 19.42 0.50 -2.66
N ASN A 529 19.47 -0.22 -1.54
CA ASN A 529 18.52 -1.25 -1.16
C ASN A 529 18.24 -2.23 -2.31
N MET A 530 17.07 -2.13 -2.95
CA MET A 530 16.66 -2.95 -4.08
C MET A 530 16.50 -2.17 -5.39
N ALA A 531 17.17 -1.03 -5.56
CA ALA A 531 17.14 -0.25 -6.79
C ALA A 531 17.54 -1.12 -8.00
N GLY A 532 16.86 -0.92 -9.14
CA GLY A 532 17.03 -1.80 -10.30
C GLY A 532 16.27 -3.13 -10.23
N ARG A 533 15.24 -3.22 -9.38
CA ARG A 533 14.40 -4.41 -9.29
C ARG A 533 13.67 -4.72 -10.60
N GLY A 534 13.40 -6.01 -10.82
CA GLY A 534 12.67 -6.50 -11.98
C GLY A 534 13.45 -6.43 -13.31
N THR A 535 14.66 -5.86 -13.32
CA THR A 535 15.52 -5.84 -14.51
C THR A 535 16.67 -6.83 -14.35
N ASP A 536 16.90 -7.62 -15.40
CA ASP A 536 17.91 -8.67 -15.39
C ASP A 536 19.30 -8.15 -15.81
N ILE A 537 20.32 -8.53 -15.05
CA ILE A 537 21.72 -8.20 -15.36
C ILE A 537 22.29 -9.33 -16.20
N VAL A 538 22.39 -9.11 -17.51
CA VAL A 538 22.97 -10.05 -18.46
C VAL A 538 24.48 -9.82 -18.55
N LEU A 539 25.28 -10.87 -18.36
CA LEU A 539 26.74 -10.80 -18.48
C LEU A 539 27.13 -10.41 -19.91
N GLY A 540 28.03 -9.44 -20.07
CA GLY A 540 28.40 -8.86 -21.37
C GLY A 540 27.53 -7.67 -21.82
N GLY A 541 26.41 -7.41 -21.14
CA GLY A 541 25.40 -6.40 -21.50
C GLY A 541 24.16 -7.01 -22.17
N ASN A 542 23.09 -6.25 -22.37
CA ASN A 542 21.87 -6.77 -23.02
C ASN A 542 21.92 -6.57 -24.55
N LEU A 543 22.07 -7.66 -25.28
CA LEU A 543 22.09 -7.66 -26.75
C LEU A 543 20.76 -7.19 -27.36
N GLU A 544 19.61 -7.59 -26.81
CA GLU A 544 18.30 -7.22 -27.33
C GLU A 544 18.06 -5.70 -27.24
N ALA A 545 18.49 -5.08 -26.14
CA ALA A 545 18.42 -3.64 -25.96
C ALA A 545 19.30 -2.90 -26.98
N GLU A 546 20.53 -3.40 -27.22
CA GLU A 546 21.44 -2.86 -28.24
C GLU A 546 20.85 -2.99 -29.66
N LEU A 547 20.21 -4.14 -29.97
CA LEU A 547 19.54 -4.37 -31.25
C LEU A 547 18.29 -3.51 -31.43
N LYS A 548 17.50 -3.28 -30.38
CA LYS A 548 16.32 -2.40 -30.42
C LYS A 548 16.71 -0.96 -30.73
N LEU A 549 17.77 -0.46 -30.09
CA LEU A 549 18.34 0.87 -30.37
C LEU A 549 18.83 1.02 -31.82
N LEU A 550 19.38 -0.04 -32.43
CA LEU A 550 19.74 -0.03 -33.85
C LEU A 550 18.51 0.02 -34.76
N LYS A 551 17.47 -0.78 -34.45
CA LYS A 551 16.21 -0.80 -35.19
C LYS A 551 15.51 0.57 -35.14
N ASP A 552 15.46 1.20 -33.97
CA ASP A 552 14.84 2.51 -33.77
C ASP A 552 15.57 3.63 -34.52
N LYS A 553 16.90 3.53 -34.69
CA LYS A 553 17.71 4.46 -35.47
C LYS A 553 17.60 4.27 -36.99
N LYS A 554 16.84 3.28 -37.47
CA LYS A 554 16.74 2.87 -38.89
C LYS A 554 18.09 2.57 -39.55
N ASP A 555 19.11 2.26 -38.76
CA ASP A 555 20.49 2.03 -39.20
C ASP A 555 20.86 0.54 -39.05
N CYS A 556 19.90 -0.31 -39.43
CA CYS A 556 19.91 -1.75 -39.19
C CYS A 556 20.32 -2.49 -40.48
N THR A 557 21.62 -2.71 -40.67
CA THR A 557 22.16 -3.63 -41.68
C THR A 557 22.55 -4.95 -41.03
N ASP A 558 22.39 -6.07 -41.74
CA ASP A 558 22.72 -7.40 -41.23
C ASP A 558 24.19 -7.49 -40.77
N GLU A 559 25.11 -6.79 -41.46
CA GLU A 559 26.53 -6.68 -41.07
C GLU A 559 26.73 -6.04 -39.68
N LYS A 560 25.93 -5.03 -39.31
CA LYS A 560 26.01 -4.39 -37.99
C LYS A 560 25.43 -5.27 -36.88
N ILE A 561 24.37 -6.02 -37.20
CA ILE A 561 23.78 -7.00 -36.26
C ILE A 561 24.81 -8.08 -35.93
N ASP A 562 25.48 -8.62 -36.95
CA ASP A 562 26.46 -9.69 -36.77
C ASP A 562 27.74 -9.19 -36.08
N SER A 563 28.19 -7.96 -36.38
CA SER A 563 29.26 -7.31 -35.63
C SER A 563 28.92 -7.17 -34.14
N LEU A 564 27.72 -6.68 -33.80
CA LEU A 564 27.30 -6.54 -32.40
C LEU A 564 27.18 -7.88 -31.67
N LYS A 565 26.66 -8.92 -32.34
CA LYS A 565 26.60 -10.27 -31.77
C LYS A 565 27.99 -10.80 -31.45
N LYS A 566 28.96 -10.57 -32.35
CA LYS A 566 30.35 -10.97 -32.15
C LYS A 566 30.98 -10.19 -30.99
N ASP A 567 30.84 -8.87 -30.97
CA ASP A 567 31.34 -8.00 -29.89
C ASP A 567 30.71 -8.36 -28.54
N TRP A 568 29.43 -8.73 -28.51
CA TRP A 568 28.75 -9.20 -27.31
C TRP A 568 29.30 -10.55 -26.85
N SER A 569 29.49 -11.50 -27.75
CA SER A 569 30.05 -12.82 -27.42
C SER A 569 31.47 -12.71 -26.82
N GLU A 570 32.31 -11.83 -27.35
CA GLU A 570 33.65 -11.58 -26.82
C GLU A 570 33.60 -10.94 -25.43
N ARG A 571 32.73 -9.94 -25.23
CA ARG A 571 32.50 -9.33 -23.90
C ARG A 571 31.97 -10.36 -22.89
N HIS A 572 31.02 -11.18 -23.30
CA HIS A 572 30.38 -12.18 -22.45
C HIS A 572 31.38 -13.23 -21.99
N ALA A 573 32.20 -13.77 -22.90
CA ALA A 573 33.27 -14.72 -22.58
C ALA A 573 34.26 -14.12 -21.58
N LYS A 574 34.69 -12.87 -21.79
CA LYS A 574 35.59 -12.17 -20.87
C LYS A 574 35.02 -12.04 -19.45
N VAL A 575 33.72 -11.77 -19.32
CA VAL A 575 33.05 -11.67 -18.02
C VAL A 575 32.97 -13.03 -17.33
N ILE A 576 32.66 -14.09 -18.07
CA ILE A 576 32.62 -15.46 -17.54
C ILE A 576 34.01 -15.88 -17.03
N GLU A 577 35.07 -15.66 -17.82
CA GLU A 577 36.45 -15.96 -17.43
C GLU A 577 36.89 -15.17 -16.19
N ALA A 578 36.42 -13.93 -16.05
CA ALA A 578 36.69 -13.09 -14.88
C ALA A 578 35.89 -13.50 -13.62
N GLY A 579 35.11 -14.59 -13.67
CA GLY A 579 34.33 -15.11 -12.54
C GLY A 579 32.89 -14.59 -12.45
N GLY A 580 32.41 -13.93 -13.51
CA GLY A 580 31.03 -13.44 -13.62
C GLY A 580 30.75 -12.19 -12.79
N LEU A 581 29.47 -11.95 -12.47
CA LEU A 581 29.05 -10.79 -11.70
C LEU A 581 29.46 -10.92 -10.22
N HIS A 582 30.14 -9.90 -9.71
CA HIS A 582 30.54 -9.81 -8.32
C HIS A 582 29.57 -8.91 -7.54
N ILE A 583 28.99 -9.47 -6.48
CA ILE A 583 28.11 -8.77 -5.55
C ILE A 583 28.91 -8.36 -4.32
N VAL A 584 28.95 -7.06 -4.06
CA VAL A 584 29.60 -6.48 -2.87
C VAL A 584 28.51 -5.81 -2.04
N ALA A 585 28.16 -6.38 -0.89
CA ALA A 585 27.21 -5.76 0.03
C ALA A 585 27.97 -5.00 1.11
N THR A 586 27.63 -3.73 1.34
CA THR A 586 28.34 -2.88 2.32
C THR A 586 27.76 -2.97 3.72
N GLU A 587 26.59 -3.61 3.87
CA GLU A 587 25.82 -3.78 5.11
C GLU A 587 24.91 -5.02 5.00
N ARG A 588 24.35 -5.46 6.14
CA ARG A 588 23.26 -6.44 6.20
C ARG A 588 21.93 -5.71 6.30
N HIS A 589 20.93 -6.16 5.55
CA HIS A 589 19.57 -5.63 5.67
C HIS A 589 18.89 -6.15 6.94
N GLU A 590 17.75 -5.54 7.27
CA GLU A 590 16.88 -5.98 8.38
C GLU A 590 16.44 -7.45 8.25
N SER A 591 16.25 -7.90 7.00
CA SER A 591 15.88 -9.27 6.68
C SER A 591 16.93 -9.99 5.86
N ARG A 592 17.11 -11.28 6.16
CA ARG A 592 17.99 -12.17 5.39
C ARG A 592 17.49 -12.38 3.97
N ARG A 593 16.18 -12.21 3.74
CA ARG A 593 15.54 -12.31 2.43
C ARG A 593 16.09 -11.31 1.44
N ILE A 594 16.14 -10.04 1.82
CA ILE A 594 16.66 -8.93 1.00
C ILE A 594 18.14 -9.16 0.68
N ASP A 595 18.93 -9.61 1.66
CA ASP A 595 20.33 -9.99 1.41
C ASP A 595 20.45 -11.10 0.35
N ASN A 596 19.58 -12.10 0.40
CA ASN A 596 19.57 -13.20 -0.56
C ASN A 596 19.12 -12.76 -1.95
N GLN A 597 18.21 -11.79 -2.06
CA GLN A 597 17.81 -11.20 -3.33
C GLN A 597 18.98 -10.45 -3.98
N LEU A 598 19.77 -9.71 -3.18
CA LEU A 598 20.99 -9.07 -3.64
C LEU A 598 22.02 -10.10 -4.14
N ARG A 599 22.26 -11.19 -3.40
CA ARG A 599 23.11 -12.31 -3.86
C ARG A 599 22.58 -12.93 -5.16
N GLY A 600 21.26 -13.10 -5.26
CA GLY A 600 20.55 -13.65 -6.42
C GLY A 600 20.63 -12.79 -7.69
N ARG A 601 21.22 -11.59 -7.63
CA ARG A 601 21.57 -10.81 -8.82
C ARG A 601 22.70 -11.47 -9.62
N ALA A 602 23.57 -12.24 -8.97
CA ALA A 602 24.65 -12.99 -9.62
C ALA A 602 24.36 -14.50 -9.71
N GLY A 603 25.03 -15.14 -10.67
CA GLY A 603 25.00 -16.59 -10.90
C GLY A 603 23.63 -17.12 -11.37
N ARG A 604 23.04 -16.46 -12.36
CA ARG A 604 21.74 -16.79 -12.93
C ARG A 604 21.89 -17.82 -14.06
N GLN A 605 20.92 -18.72 -14.22
CA GLN A 605 20.95 -19.78 -15.25
C GLN A 605 22.28 -20.57 -15.31
N GLY A 606 22.94 -20.76 -14.16
CA GLY A 606 24.23 -21.45 -14.08
C GLY A 606 25.47 -20.61 -14.40
N ASP A 607 25.32 -19.29 -14.57
CA ASP A 607 26.45 -18.38 -14.73
C ASP A 607 27.39 -18.41 -13.51
N PRO A 608 28.70 -18.18 -13.71
CA PRO A 608 29.60 -17.91 -12.59
C PRO A 608 29.21 -16.60 -11.91
N GLY A 609 29.53 -16.50 -10.63
CA GLY A 609 29.34 -15.27 -9.87
C GLY A 609 29.89 -15.40 -8.47
N VAL A 610 30.09 -14.26 -7.83
CA VAL A 610 30.64 -14.18 -6.47
C VAL A 610 29.77 -13.25 -5.64
N SER A 611 29.53 -13.58 -4.38
CA SER A 611 28.93 -12.63 -3.43
C SER A 611 29.71 -12.55 -2.13
N ARG A 612 29.84 -11.34 -1.59
CA ARG A 612 30.50 -11.09 -0.31
C ARG A 612 29.88 -9.88 0.40
N PHE A 613 29.78 -9.97 1.73
CA PHE A 613 29.27 -8.91 2.60
C PHE A 613 30.42 -8.33 3.42
N TYR A 614 30.45 -7.00 3.55
CA TYR A 614 31.40 -6.23 4.35
C TYR A 614 30.60 -5.52 5.42
N LEU A 615 30.95 -5.72 6.68
CA LEU A 615 30.18 -5.23 7.82
C LEU A 615 31.07 -4.48 8.79
N SER A 616 30.47 -3.58 9.55
CA SER A 616 31.11 -2.87 10.66
C SER A 616 30.26 -2.97 11.93
N LEU A 617 30.90 -2.87 13.09
CA LEU A 617 30.22 -2.76 14.38
C LEU A 617 29.44 -1.45 14.54
N GLU A 618 29.76 -0.44 13.74
CA GLU A 618 29.06 0.85 13.71
C GLU A 618 27.83 0.82 12.79
N ASP A 619 27.62 -0.25 12.02
CA ASP A 619 26.45 -0.38 11.13
C ASP A 619 25.15 -0.47 11.96
N SER A 620 24.06 0.08 11.43
CA SER A 620 22.77 0.22 12.11
C SER A 620 22.25 -1.08 12.74
N LEU A 621 22.34 -2.21 12.02
CA LEU A 621 21.92 -3.52 12.52
C LEU A 621 22.74 -3.95 13.75
N MET A 622 24.05 -3.72 13.72
CA MET A 622 24.95 -4.09 14.82
C MET A 622 24.75 -3.14 16.00
N ARG A 623 24.63 -1.83 15.77
CA ARG A 623 24.41 -0.83 16.84
C ARG A 623 23.12 -1.09 17.63
N LEU A 624 22.05 -1.47 16.95
CA LEU A 624 20.73 -1.66 17.58
C LEU A 624 20.57 -3.02 18.29
N PHE A 625 21.29 -4.06 17.84
CA PHE A 625 21.01 -5.44 18.26
C PHE A 625 22.23 -6.24 18.76
N ALA A 626 23.45 -5.78 18.51
CA ALA A 626 24.66 -6.35 19.10
C ALA A 626 24.98 -5.60 20.41
N GLY A 627 24.54 -6.16 21.55
CA GLY A 627 24.76 -5.55 22.86
C GLY A 627 26.24 -5.33 23.22
N ASP A 628 26.51 -4.49 24.21
CA ASP A 628 27.86 -4.03 24.62
C ASP A 628 28.86 -5.16 24.90
N ARG A 629 28.35 -6.33 25.32
CA ARG A 629 29.12 -7.54 25.55
C ARG A 629 29.86 -8.04 24.30
N ILE A 630 29.26 -7.90 23.12
CA ILE A 630 29.88 -8.31 21.84
C ILE A 630 30.98 -7.32 21.45
N ARG A 631 30.72 -6.03 21.63
CA ARG A 631 31.69 -4.96 21.36
C ARG A 631 32.95 -5.14 22.21
N GLY A 632 32.79 -5.42 23.51
CA GLY A 632 33.90 -5.69 24.42
C GLY A 632 34.69 -6.97 24.09
N MET A 633 34.01 -8.02 23.64
CA MET A 633 34.69 -9.26 23.20
C MET A 633 35.50 -9.05 21.90
N MET A 634 34.99 -8.22 20.98
CA MET A 634 35.62 -7.96 19.68
C MET A 634 36.78 -6.98 19.76
N GLN A 635 36.71 -5.97 20.63
CA GLN A 635 37.84 -5.08 20.93
C GLN A 635 39.06 -5.85 21.46
N GLY A 636 38.86 -6.97 22.15
CA GLY A 636 39.95 -7.84 22.61
C GLY A 636 40.54 -8.78 21.54
N MET A 637 39.89 -8.91 20.37
CA MET A 637 40.29 -9.82 19.29
C MET A 637 40.72 -9.10 18.00
N SER A 638 40.53 -7.78 17.89
CA SER A 638 40.82 -7.02 16.67
C SER A 638 42.28 -6.59 16.58
N GLU A 639 42.90 -6.82 15.41
CA GLU A 639 44.11 -6.12 14.97
C GLU A 639 43.71 -5.03 13.96
N ASP A 640 44.30 -3.84 14.05
CA ASP A 640 43.98 -2.70 13.18
C ASP A 640 44.05 -3.08 11.69
N GLY A 641 42.97 -2.81 10.95
CA GLY A 641 42.90 -3.04 9.50
C GLY A 641 42.71 -4.49 9.03
N LYS A 642 42.60 -5.49 9.92
CA LYS A 642 42.31 -6.89 9.52
C LYS A 642 40.85 -7.29 9.77
N PRO A 643 40.19 -7.98 8.83
CA PRO A 643 38.82 -8.44 9.03
C PRO A 643 38.75 -9.57 10.06
N LEU A 644 37.70 -9.54 10.88
CA LEU A 644 37.39 -10.60 11.84
C LEU A 644 36.60 -11.73 11.16
N GLU A 645 37.29 -12.77 10.72
CA GLU A 645 36.66 -13.97 10.15
C GLU A 645 36.36 -15.02 11.24
N ALA A 646 35.30 -14.82 12.03
CA ALA A 646 34.87 -15.82 13.01
C ALA A 646 33.47 -16.37 12.70
N ARG A 647 33.37 -17.70 12.56
CA ARG A 647 32.07 -18.42 12.41
C ARG A 647 31.06 -18.10 13.52
N ILE A 648 31.55 -17.72 14.70
CA ILE A 648 30.72 -17.30 15.84
C ILE A 648 29.99 -15.98 15.53
N LEU A 649 30.64 -15.03 14.86
CA LEU A 649 30.07 -13.72 14.54
C LEU A 649 28.91 -13.84 13.55
N ASN A 650 29.05 -14.68 12.51
CA ASN A 650 27.97 -14.94 11.56
C ASN A 650 26.71 -15.47 12.24
N ARG A 651 26.84 -16.34 13.26
CA ARG A 651 25.66 -16.83 14.01
C ARG A 651 24.97 -15.71 14.79
N THR A 652 25.74 -14.78 15.35
CA THR A 652 25.21 -13.64 16.10
C THR A 652 24.49 -12.66 15.18
N ILE A 653 25.04 -12.35 14.01
CA ILE A 653 24.40 -11.51 12.99
C ILE A 653 23.07 -12.14 12.55
N VAL A 654 23.05 -13.45 12.25
CA VAL A 654 21.81 -14.15 11.88
C VAL A 654 20.78 -14.11 13.01
N LYS A 655 21.19 -14.18 14.27
CA LYS A 655 20.28 -14.02 15.42
C LYS A 655 19.74 -12.59 15.52
N ALA A 656 20.56 -11.57 15.27
CA ALA A 656 20.13 -10.18 15.25
C ALA A 656 19.08 -9.95 14.15
N GLN A 657 19.35 -10.39 12.91
CA GLN A 657 18.37 -10.31 11.81
C GLN A 657 17.06 -11.01 12.15
N ARG A 658 17.10 -12.23 12.70
CA ARG A 658 15.88 -12.94 13.14
C ARG A 658 15.09 -12.20 14.22
N LYS A 659 15.76 -11.48 15.12
CA LYS A 659 15.10 -10.66 16.15
C LYS A 659 14.40 -9.45 15.52
N VAL A 660 15.02 -8.82 14.52
CA VAL A 660 14.42 -7.72 13.75
C VAL A 660 13.22 -8.22 12.93
N GLU A 661 13.37 -9.34 12.21
CA GLU A 661 12.29 -9.98 11.46
C GLU A 661 11.12 -10.33 12.38
N GLY A 662 11.37 -10.93 13.55
CA GLY A 662 10.35 -11.24 14.54
C GLY A 662 9.61 -9.99 15.05
N ARG A 663 10.35 -8.92 15.37
CA ARG A 663 9.74 -7.64 15.78
C ARG A 663 8.86 -7.05 14.66
N ASN A 664 9.34 -7.07 13.41
CA ASN A 664 8.59 -6.55 12.27
C ASN A 664 7.33 -7.39 12.00
N PHE A 665 7.43 -8.72 12.16
CA PHE A 665 6.28 -9.62 12.10
C PHE A 665 5.25 -9.31 13.18
N ASP A 666 5.68 -9.11 14.43
CA ASP A 666 4.77 -8.76 15.53
C ASP A 666 4.04 -7.44 15.27
N ILE A 667 4.73 -6.41 14.75
CA ILE A 667 4.12 -5.13 14.38
C ILE A 667 3.04 -5.32 13.30
N ARG A 668 3.35 -6.07 12.22
CA ARG A 668 2.38 -6.35 11.15
C ARG A 668 1.20 -7.15 11.66
N LYS A 669 1.45 -8.16 12.49
CA LYS A 669 0.43 -8.98 13.11
C LYS A 669 -0.50 -8.14 13.97
N HIS A 670 0.04 -7.27 14.83
CA HIS A 670 -0.78 -6.36 15.63
C HIS A 670 -1.63 -5.44 14.75
N LEU A 671 -1.05 -4.84 13.71
CA LEU A 671 -1.77 -3.98 12.78
C LEU A 671 -2.92 -4.72 12.08
N LEU A 672 -2.66 -5.95 11.60
CA LEU A 672 -3.67 -6.81 10.99
C LEU A 672 -4.80 -7.16 11.97
N GLU A 673 -4.46 -7.50 13.21
CA GLU A 673 -5.46 -7.89 14.20
C GLU A 673 -6.45 -6.77 14.55
N TYR A 674 -6.01 -5.50 14.55
CA TYR A 674 -6.90 -4.36 14.70
C TYR A 674 -7.71 -4.09 13.43
N ASP A 675 -7.07 -4.19 12.25
CA ASP A 675 -7.79 -4.00 10.98
C ASP A 675 -8.79 -5.12 10.70
N ASP A 676 -8.58 -6.36 11.16
CA ASP A 676 -9.55 -7.45 11.02
C ASP A 676 -10.91 -7.07 11.62
N VAL A 677 -10.91 -6.43 12.79
CA VAL A 677 -12.14 -5.96 13.45
C VAL A 677 -12.81 -4.85 12.63
N ALA A 678 -12.02 -3.89 12.13
CA ALA A 678 -12.54 -2.83 11.27
C ALA A 678 -13.00 -3.37 9.90
N ASN A 679 -12.37 -4.43 9.41
CA ASN A 679 -12.66 -5.06 8.12
C ASN A 679 -13.99 -5.83 8.15
N ASP A 680 -14.28 -6.55 9.23
CA ASP A 680 -15.58 -7.22 9.41
C ASP A 680 -16.72 -6.19 9.34
N GLN A 681 -16.55 -5.03 10.00
CA GLN A 681 -17.52 -3.92 9.96
C GLN A 681 -17.61 -3.30 8.56
N ARG A 682 -16.46 -3.09 7.92
CA ARG A 682 -16.36 -2.52 6.57
C ARG A 682 -17.05 -3.40 5.54
N GLN A 683 -16.90 -4.72 5.61
CA GLN A 683 -17.56 -5.65 4.69
C GLN A 683 -19.08 -5.54 4.76
N VAL A 684 -19.64 -5.45 5.98
CA VAL A 684 -21.08 -5.26 6.17
C VAL A 684 -21.54 -3.92 5.58
N ILE A 685 -20.85 -2.82 5.87
CA ILE A 685 -21.19 -1.49 5.36
C ILE A 685 -21.07 -1.43 3.84
N TYR A 686 -20.00 -1.99 3.27
CA TYR A 686 -19.78 -1.99 1.82
C TYR A 686 -20.79 -2.88 1.09
N GLN A 687 -21.15 -4.02 1.68
CA GLN A 687 -22.22 -4.87 1.15
C GLN A 687 -23.56 -4.12 1.13
N GLN A 688 -23.99 -3.57 2.26
CA GLN A 688 -25.23 -2.78 2.33
C GLN A 688 -25.21 -1.60 1.35
N ARG A 689 -24.08 -0.90 1.24
CA ARG A 689 -23.91 0.20 0.30
C ARG A 689 -24.02 -0.25 -1.16
N ASN A 690 -23.49 -1.43 -1.49
CA ASN A 690 -23.59 -1.99 -2.84
C ASN A 690 -25.02 -2.44 -3.16
N GLU A 691 -25.70 -3.10 -2.23
CA GLU A 691 -27.12 -3.46 -2.34
C GLU A 691 -27.96 -2.20 -2.59
N LEU A 692 -27.76 -1.13 -1.82
CA LEU A 692 -28.42 0.15 -2.02
C LEU A 692 -28.11 0.84 -3.36
N LEU A 693 -26.96 0.56 -3.98
CA LEU A 693 -26.58 1.11 -5.29
C LEU A 693 -27.13 0.28 -6.46
N GLU A 694 -27.34 -1.02 -6.25
CA GLU A 694 -27.85 -1.96 -7.24
C GLU A 694 -29.38 -1.99 -7.27
N ASP A 695 -30.03 -1.83 -6.12
CA ASP A 695 -31.48 -1.83 -6.02
C ASP A 695 -32.10 -0.51 -6.51
N ASP A 696 -33.15 -0.66 -7.32
CA ASP A 696 -33.94 0.46 -7.86
C ASP A 696 -35.08 0.89 -6.92
N ASP A 697 -35.50 0.02 -5.99
CA ASP A 697 -36.61 0.25 -5.06
C ASP A 697 -36.26 -0.24 -3.66
N ILE A 698 -36.21 0.68 -2.69
CA ILE A 698 -35.87 0.39 -1.29
C ILE A 698 -37.03 0.75 -0.33
N SER A 699 -38.24 1.01 -0.85
CA SER A 699 -39.34 1.51 -0.03
C SER A 699 -39.79 0.51 1.05
N ASP A 700 -39.67 -0.80 0.80
CA ASP A 700 -39.93 -1.84 1.81
C ASP A 700 -38.91 -1.78 2.95
N VAL A 701 -37.62 -1.56 2.62
CA VAL A 701 -36.55 -1.42 3.61
C VAL A 701 -36.79 -0.17 4.46
N ILE A 702 -37.15 0.95 3.84
CA ILE A 702 -37.46 2.20 4.55
C ILE A 702 -38.70 2.05 5.44
N THR A 703 -39.72 1.30 5.00
CA THR A 703 -40.93 1.06 5.79
C THR A 703 -40.60 0.25 7.05
N ASN A 704 -39.84 -0.84 6.91
CA ASN A 704 -39.39 -1.64 8.04
C ASN A 704 -38.49 -0.84 8.99
N ILE A 705 -37.56 -0.04 8.47
CA ILE A 705 -36.70 0.83 9.29
C ILE A 705 -37.53 1.89 10.03
N ARG A 706 -38.58 2.43 9.40
CA ARG A 706 -39.47 3.40 10.03
C ARG A 706 -40.24 2.79 11.19
N GLU A 707 -40.76 1.58 11.02
CA GLU A 707 -41.42 0.81 12.07
C GLU A 707 -40.45 0.59 13.24
N ASP A 708 -39.24 0.09 12.98
CA ASP A 708 -38.19 -0.10 13.99
C ASP A 708 -37.88 1.18 14.78
N VAL A 709 -37.67 2.31 14.08
CA VAL A 709 -37.30 3.60 14.71
C VAL A 709 -38.48 4.16 15.51
N ALA A 710 -39.70 4.03 15.01
CA ALA A 710 -40.90 4.45 15.72
C ALA A 710 -41.09 3.61 17.00
N GLU A 711 -40.93 2.29 16.90
CA GLU A 711 -41.02 1.37 18.03
C GLU A 711 -39.98 1.72 19.12
N GLN A 712 -38.75 1.99 18.72
CA GLN A 712 -37.66 2.37 19.63
C GLN A 712 -37.88 3.75 20.28
N CYS A 713 -38.40 4.71 19.53
CA CYS A 713 -38.79 6.02 20.04
C CYS A 713 -39.90 5.86 21.10
N ILE A 714 -40.96 5.11 20.79
CA ILE A 714 -42.06 4.84 21.71
C ILE A 714 -41.54 4.11 22.96
N SER A 715 -40.72 3.07 22.81
CA SER A 715 -40.14 2.30 23.92
C SER A 715 -39.29 3.12 24.89
N SER A 716 -38.75 4.27 24.47
CA SER A 716 -37.96 5.16 25.32
C SER A 716 -38.82 5.98 26.29
N PHE A 717 -40.09 6.23 25.96
CA PHE A 717 -41.04 7.00 26.76
C PHE A 717 -42.18 6.15 27.36
N ILE A 718 -42.51 5.04 26.70
CA ILE A 718 -43.50 4.04 27.09
C ILE A 718 -42.76 2.70 27.11
N PRO A 719 -42.26 2.24 28.27
CA PRO A 719 -41.55 0.97 28.37
C PRO A 719 -42.49 -0.20 28.02
N PRO A 720 -42.00 -1.27 27.37
CA PRO A 720 -42.83 -2.44 27.07
C PRO A 720 -43.35 -3.12 28.33
N MET A 721 -44.63 -3.51 28.33
CA MET A 721 -45.35 -4.13 29.44
C MET A 721 -45.43 -3.23 30.69
N SER A 722 -45.53 -1.91 30.49
CA SER A 722 -45.62 -0.93 31.59
C SER A 722 -47.06 -0.51 31.88
N VAL A 723 -47.27 0.02 33.09
CA VAL A 723 -48.55 0.62 33.50
C VAL A 723 -48.62 2.09 33.09
N GLU A 724 -49.82 2.62 32.88
CA GLU A 724 -50.06 4.00 32.41
C GLU A 724 -49.33 5.08 33.23
N GLU A 725 -49.12 4.86 34.53
CA GLU A 725 -48.41 5.79 35.42
C GLU A 725 -46.92 5.94 35.09
N GLN A 726 -46.34 5.01 34.33
CA GLN A 726 -44.93 5.04 33.91
C GLN A 726 -44.74 5.69 32.54
N TRP A 727 -45.81 6.10 31.86
CA TRP A 727 -45.75 6.65 30.51
C TRP A 727 -45.44 8.15 30.53
N ASP A 728 -44.42 8.57 29.79
CA ASP A 728 -44.17 9.99 29.53
C ASP A 728 -44.78 10.41 28.19
N ILE A 729 -46.09 10.63 28.19
CA ILE A 729 -46.85 11.02 27.00
C ILE A 729 -46.41 12.41 26.50
N SER A 730 -46.07 13.32 27.40
CA SER A 730 -45.64 14.68 27.04
C SER A 730 -44.27 14.70 26.35
N GLY A 731 -43.34 13.88 26.83
CA GLY A 731 -42.05 13.64 26.19
C GLY A 731 -42.22 12.98 24.83
N LEU A 732 -43.10 11.99 24.72
CA LEU A 732 -43.37 11.29 23.46
C LEU A 732 -43.97 12.21 22.39
N GLU A 733 -44.97 13.04 22.72
CA GLU A 733 -45.54 14.01 21.76
C GLU A 733 -44.48 15.00 21.26
N THR A 734 -43.59 15.45 22.14
CA THR A 734 -42.49 16.36 21.79
C THR A 734 -41.42 15.66 20.92
N ALA A 735 -41.08 14.42 21.24
CA ALA A 735 -40.14 13.61 20.47
C ALA A 735 -40.66 13.32 19.06
N LEU A 736 -41.95 12.96 18.93
CA LEU A 736 -42.57 12.73 17.63
C LEU A 736 -42.64 13.99 16.77
N GLU A 737 -42.87 15.16 17.38
CA GLU A 737 -42.78 16.44 16.66
C GLU A 737 -41.34 16.72 16.19
N THR A 738 -40.34 16.41 17.02
CA THR A 738 -38.92 16.71 16.73
C THR A 738 -38.27 15.75 15.75
N GLU A 739 -38.62 14.46 15.79
CA GLU A 739 -38.01 13.40 14.97
C GLU A 739 -38.77 13.16 13.67
N PHE A 740 -40.11 13.23 13.71
CA PHE A 740 -40.97 12.90 12.57
C PHE A 740 -41.74 14.10 12.02
N SER A 741 -41.58 15.30 12.58
CA SER A 741 -42.35 16.49 12.18
C SER A 741 -43.87 16.23 12.19
N LEU A 742 -44.35 15.46 13.18
CA LEU A 742 -45.75 15.05 13.28
C LEU A 742 -46.33 15.40 14.65
N LYS A 743 -47.45 16.13 14.64
CA LYS A 743 -48.21 16.46 15.85
C LYS A 743 -49.31 15.45 16.06
N LEU A 744 -49.05 14.44 16.88
CA LEU A 744 -50.06 13.48 17.30
C LEU A 744 -50.62 13.86 18.68
N PRO A 745 -51.94 14.02 18.83
CA PRO A 745 -52.55 14.33 20.12
C PRO A 745 -52.79 13.02 20.90
N ILE A 746 -51.71 12.37 21.34
CA ILE A 746 -51.72 11.09 22.04
C ILE A 746 -52.49 11.18 23.35
N GLN A 747 -52.29 12.26 24.11
CA GLN A 747 -53.03 12.48 25.36
C GLN A 747 -54.55 12.50 25.12
N LYS A 748 -54.99 13.13 24.02
CA LYS A 748 -56.43 13.17 23.67
C LYS A 748 -56.97 11.82 23.19
N TRP A 749 -56.12 10.90 22.74
CA TRP A 749 -56.54 9.56 22.38
C TRP A 749 -56.79 8.71 23.62
N LEU A 750 -55.89 8.80 24.60
CA LEU A 750 -56.03 8.13 25.88
C LEU A 750 -57.21 8.67 26.69
N ASP A 751 -57.38 10.00 26.74
CA ASP A 751 -58.53 10.63 27.43
C ASP A 751 -59.90 10.26 26.82
N LYS A 752 -59.94 9.74 25.59
CA LYS A 752 -61.19 9.41 24.87
C LYS A 752 -61.55 7.94 24.91
N ASP A 753 -60.60 7.05 25.17
CA ASP A 753 -60.79 5.62 25.06
C ASP A 753 -59.96 4.89 26.13
N ASP A 754 -60.62 4.60 27.25
CA ASP A 754 -60.04 3.90 28.40
C ASP A 754 -59.67 2.42 28.10
N ARG A 755 -59.85 1.94 26.86
CA ARG A 755 -59.52 0.57 26.42
C ARG A 755 -58.26 0.50 25.55
N LEU A 756 -57.61 1.63 25.31
CA LEU A 756 -56.41 1.70 24.48
C LEU A 756 -55.21 1.15 25.26
N GLU A 757 -54.99 -0.16 25.13
CA GLU A 757 -53.83 -0.85 25.70
C GLU A 757 -52.55 -0.47 24.96
N GLU A 758 -51.39 -0.69 25.60
CA GLU A 758 -50.07 -0.30 25.10
C GLU A 758 -49.82 -0.74 23.65
N GLU A 759 -50.11 -2.01 23.33
CA GLU A 759 -49.92 -2.58 21.98
C GLU A 759 -50.77 -1.85 20.93
N GLN A 760 -52.03 -1.55 21.25
CA GLN A 760 -52.94 -0.87 20.32
C GLN A 760 -52.52 0.59 20.12
N LEU A 761 -51.96 1.23 21.15
CA LEU A 761 -51.44 2.59 21.05
C LEU A 761 -50.21 2.63 20.13
N ARG A 762 -49.29 1.67 20.28
CA ARG A 762 -48.10 1.51 19.41
C ARG A 762 -48.50 1.34 17.95
N GLU A 763 -49.35 0.35 17.65
CA GLU A 763 -49.83 0.09 16.30
C GLU A 763 -50.48 1.33 15.68
N LYS A 764 -51.27 2.07 16.45
CA LYS A 764 -51.94 3.29 15.98
C LYS A 764 -50.95 4.40 15.66
N ILE A 765 -49.92 4.61 16.48
CA ILE A 765 -48.88 5.62 16.23
C ILE A 765 -48.10 5.26 14.96
N VAL A 766 -47.68 4.00 14.81
CA VAL A 766 -46.95 3.52 13.63
C VAL A 766 -47.80 3.67 12.36
N THR A 767 -49.08 3.31 12.42
CA THR A 767 -50.00 3.45 11.28
C THR A 767 -50.20 4.91 10.85
N GLU A 768 -50.34 5.83 11.79
CA GLU A 768 -50.46 7.27 11.49
C GLU A 768 -49.15 7.86 10.93
N LEU A 769 -48.00 7.42 11.44
CA LEU A 769 -46.68 7.81 10.89
C LEU A 769 -46.53 7.35 9.44
N GLN A 770 -46.86 6.08 9.15
CA GLN A 770 -46.81 5.51 7.81
C GLN A 770 -47.79 6.23 6.87
N GLY A 771 -49.03 6.40 7.29
CA GLY A 771 -50.06 7.09 6.50
C GLY A 771 -49.70 8.55 6.20
N ASN A 772 -49.06 9.25 7.14
CA ASN A 772 -48.58 10.61 6.91
C ASN A 772 -47.49 10.67 5.86
N TYR A 773 -46.54 9.74 5.92
CA TYR A 773 -45.47 9.64 4.94
C TYR A 773 -46.04 9.39 3.54
N GLU A 774 -46.88 8.38 3.38
CA GLU A 774 -47.52 8.05 2.11
C GLU A 774 -48.33 9.24 1.55
N ALA A 775 -49.09 9.94 2.41
CA ALA A 775 -49.87 11.11 2.00
C ALA A 775 -49.02 12.30 1.56
N ARG A 776 -47.87 12.55 2.22
CA ARG A 776 -46.93 13.61 1.83
C ARG A 776 -46.29 13.31 0.47
N TYR A 777 -45.91 12.07 0.25
CA TYR A 777 -45.07 11.68 -0.90
C TYR A 777 -45.84 11.14 -2.10
N ALA A 778 -47.14 10.86 -1.97
CA ALA A 778 -48.01 10.49 -3.10
C ALA A 778 -47.96 11.48 -4.29
N LYS A 779 -47.59 12.76 -4.04
CA LYS A 779 -47.48 13.80 -5.07
C LYS A 779 -46.15 13.83 -5.81
N VAL A 780 -45.10 13.19 -5.27
CA VAL A 780 -43.74 13.18 -5.84
C VAL A 780 -43.59 12.05 -6.87
N GLY A 781 -44.30 10.93 -6.68
CA GLY A 781 -44.22 9.76 -7.56
C GLY A 781 -42.87 9.05 -7.48
N ASP A 782 -42.44 8.44 -8.58
CA ASP A 782 -41.25 7.56 -8.65
C ASP A 782 -39.94 8.26 -8.27
N GLN A 783 -39.85 9.59 -8.36
CA GLN A 783 -38.67 10.37 -7.94
C GLN A 783 -38.37 10.23 -6.44
N MET A 784 -39.37 9.88 -5.62
CA MET A 784 -39.15 9.70 -4.18
C MET A 784 -38.22 8.52 -3.88
N ARG A 785 -38.27 7.46 -4.69
CA ARG A 785 -37.41 6.28 -4.53
C ARG A 785 -35.93 6.64 -4.68
N GLU A 786 -35.62 7.51 -5.64
CA GLU A 786 -34.26 8.02 -5.81
C GLU A 786 -33.84 8.87 -4.60
N VAL A 787 -34.74 9.68 -4.06
CA VAL A 787 -34.48 10.50 -2.86
C VAL A 787 -34.25 9.62 -1.63
N GLU A 788 -35.08 8.61 -1.39
CA GLU A 788 -34.92 7.63 -0.30
C GLU A 788 -33.52 7.01 -0.34
N ARG A 789 -33.12 6.49 -1.50
CA ARG A 789 -31.81 5.89 -1.73
C ARG A 789 -30.67 6.87 -1.51
N GLN A 790 -30.77 8.08 -2.08
CA GLN A 790 -29.72 9.09 -1.95
C GLN A 790 -29.55 9.57 -0.50
N VAL A 791 -30.64 9.77 0.23
CA VAL A 791 -30.60 10.19 1.64
C VAL A 791 -29.96 9.10 2.49
N MET A 792 -30.39 7.84 2.33
CA MET A 792 -29.84 6.72 3.09
C MET A 792 -28.34 6.53 2.81
N LEU A 793 -27.91 6.58 1.55
CA LEU A 793 -26.50 6.51 1.17
C LEU A 793 -25.68 7.65 1.77
N GLN A 794 -26.22 8.87 1.78
CA GLN A 794 -25.52 10.04 2.35
C GLN A 794 -25.37 9.94 3.87
N VAL A 795 -26.42 9.52 4.57
CA VAL A 795 -26.40 9.32 6.02
C VAL A 795 -25.39 8.22 6.37
N LEU A 796 -25.45 7.09 5.67
CA LEU A 796 -24.50 5.98 5.82
C LEU A 796 -23.06 6.43 5.59
N ASP A 797 -22.77 7.12 4.48
CA ASP A 797 -21.41 7.56 4.13
C ASP A 797 -20.88 8.59 5.13
N ASN A 798 -21.72 9.44 5.73
CA ASN A 798 -21.29 10.44 6.70
C ASN A 798 -20.99 9.81 8.06
N LEU A 799 -21.93 9.03 8.60
CA LEU A 799 -21.77 8.38 9.89
C LEU A 799 -20.64 7.33 9.85
N TRP A 800 -20.44 6.65 8.72
CA TRP A 800 -19.30 5.74 8.54
C TRP A 800 -17.95 6.45 8.62
N LYS A 801 -17.81 7.66 8.05
CA LYS A 801 -16.56 8.45 8.16
C LYS A 801 -16.29 8.86 9.60
N GLU A 802 -17.31 9.28 10.33
CA GLU A 802 -17.20 9.60 11.75
C GLU A 802 -16.80 8.35 12.56
N HIS A 803 -17.41 7.21 12.26
CA HIS A 803 -17.06 5.93 12.89
C HIS A 803 -15.60 5.53 12.62
N LEU A 804 -15.11 5.66 11.39
CA LEU A 804 -13.70 5.40 11.05
C LEU A 804 -12.75 6.28 11.86
N GLN A 805 -13.06 7.56 12.01
CA GLN A 805 -12.28 8.47 12.85
C GLN A 805 -12.27 8.04 14.32
N ASN A 806 -13.44 7.68 14.86
CA ASN A 806 -13.54 7.22 16.24
C ASN A 806 -12.81 5.88 16.45
N MET A 807 -12.81 4.99 15.45
CA MET A 807 -12.07 3.73 15.46
C MET A 807 -10.55 3.93 15.47
N ASP A 808 -10.05 4.90 14.70
CA ASP A 808 -8.64 5.30 14.70
C ASP A 808 -8.23 5.85 16.09
N GLN A 809 -9.06 6.70 16.69
CA GLN A 809 -8.84 7.23 18.04
C GLN A 809 -8.87 6.13 19.12
N LEU A 810 -9.85 5.22 19.04
CA LEU A 810 -9.96 4.08 19.96
C LEU A 810 -8.70 3.21 19.88
N ARG A 811 -8.19 2.93 18.68
CA ARG A 811 -6.99 2.11 18.49
C ARG A 811 -5.76 2.72 19.17
N GLN A 812 -5.65 4.05 19.19
CA GLN A 812 -4.55 4.75 19.86
C GLN A 812 -4.69 4.72 21.38
N GLY A 813 -5.91 4.92 21.90
CA GLY A 813 -6.16 4.97 23.35
C GLY A 813 -6.21 3.61 24.05
N ILE A 814 -6.42 2.51 23.32
CA ILE A 814 -6.68 1.20 23.93
C ILE A 814 -5.46 0.57 24.62
N GLY A 815 -4.25 0.97 24.23
CA GLY A 815 -3.00 0.45 24.81
C GLY A 815 -2.93 0.64 26.32
N LEU A 816 -3.53 1.72 26.82
CA LEU A 816 -3.56 2.06 28.25
C LEU A 816 -4.42 1.09 29.08
N ARG A 817 -5.38 0.37 28.47
CA ARG A 817 -6.14 -0.67 29.17
C ARG A 817 -5.29 -1.89 29.55
N ALA A 818 -4.10 -2.04 28.96
CA ALA A 818 -3.15 -3.11 29.32
C ALA A 818 -2.67 -2.98 30.78
N TYR A 819 -2.61 -1.75 31.32
CA TYR A 819 -2.19 -1.50 32.71
C TYR A 819 -3.16 -2.11 33.74
N ALA A 820 -4.44 -2.25 33.38
CA ALA A 820 -5.46 -2.91 34.19
C ALA A 820 -5.47 -4.46 34.04
N GLN A 821 -4.40 -5.06 33.50
CA GLN A 821 -4.28 -6.50 33.21
C GLN A 821 -5.37 -7.06 32.28
N LYS A 822 -6.06 -6.18 31.53
CA LYS A 822 -7.02 -6.56 30.51
C LYS A 822 -6.31 -6.68 29.16
N ASN A 823 -6.78 -7.61 28.33
CA ASN A 823 -6.23 -7.76 26.98
C ASN A 823 -6.75 -6.61 26.09
N PRO A 824 -5.89 -5.68 25.62
CA PRO A 824 -6.33 -4.51 24.83
C PRO A 824 -7.09 -4.89 23.57
N LYS A 825 -6.76 -6.03 22.95
CA LYS A 825 -7.44 -6.51 21.75
C LYS A 825 -8.90 -6.87 22.00
N GLN A 826 -9.18 -7.55 23.11
CA GLN A 826 -10.55 -7.94 23.45
C GLN A 826 -11.37 -6.71 23.78
N GLU A 827 -10.81 -5.78 24.56
CA GLU A 827 -11.43 -4.50 24.88
C GLU A 827 -11.69 -3.67 23.61
N TYR A 828 -10.73 -3.59 22.68
CA TYR A 828 -10.93 -2.97 21.36
C TYR A 828 -12.11 -3.58 20.62
N LYS A 829 -12.18 -4.93 20.56
CA LYS A 829 -13.28 -5.64 19.88
C LYS A 829 -14.64 -5.37 20.54
N HIS A 830 -14.70 -5.31 21.87
CA HIS A 830 -15.93 -5.03 22.59
C HIS A 830 -16.43 -3.60 22.37
N GLU A 831 -15.55 -2.61 22.53
CA GLU A 831 -15.89 -1.20 22.34
C GLU A 831 -16.23 -0.88 20.88
N SER A 832 -15.42 -1.38 19.93
CA SER A 832 -15.68 -1.19 18.50
C SER A 832 -17.01 -1.80 18.07
N PHE A 833 -17.39 -2.97 18.60
CA PHE A 833 -18.70 -3.57 18.31
C PHE A 833 -19.84 -2.75 18.90
N ARG A 834 -19.69 -2.20 20.12
CA ARG A 834 -20.68 -1.31 20.72
C ARG A 834 -20.87 -0.03 19.89
N MET A 835 -19.77 0.57 19.44
CA MET A 835 -19.79 1.75 18.57
C MET A 835 -20.43 1.43 17.22
N PHE A 836 -20.13 0.25 16.65
CA PHE A 836 -20.72 -0.19 15.39
C PHE A 836 -22.23 -0.45 15.49
N LYS A 837 -22.70 -1.03 16.58
CA LYS A 837 -24.15 -1.18 16.82
C LYS A 837 -24.84 0.19 16.90
N ALA A 838 -24.26 1.11 17.68
CA ALA A 838 -24.78 2.47 17.78
C ALA A 838 -24.77 3.19 16.42
N LEU A 839 -23.74 2.97 15.59
CA LEU A 839 -23.69 3.47 14.21
C LEU A 839 -24.89 2.97 13.39
N LEU A 840 -25.16 1.65 13.39
CA LEU A 840 -26.27 1.08 12.62
C LEU A 840 -27.63 1.63 13.09
N ASP A 841 -27.83 1.77 14.41
CA ASP A 841 -29.04 2.35 14.98
C ASP A 841 -29.17 3.83 14.59
N ASN A 842 -28.07 4.60 14.63
CA ASN A 842 -28.06 6.01 14.21
C ASN A 842 -28.33 6.17 12.71
N ILE A 843 -27.82 5.28 11.85
CA ILE A 843 -28.11 5.31 10.40
C ILE A 843 -29.62 5.19 10.18
N LYS A 844 -30.29 4.28 10.89
CA LYS A 844 -31.75 4.12 10.82
C LYS A 844 -32.47 5.39 11.25
N THR A 845 -32.17 5.89 12.46
CA THR A 845 -32.84 7.06 13.05
C THR A 845 -32.63 8.32 12.21
N ASP A 846 -31.39 8.61 11.81
CA ASP A 846 -31.10 9.80 11.01
C ASP A 846 -31.72 9.72 9.62
N THR A 847 -31.72 8.56 8.97
CA THR A 847 -32.38 8.39 7.67
C THR A 847 -33.86 8.74 7.75
N ILE A 848 -34.58 8.20 8.73
CA ILE A 848 -36.02 8.48 8.92
C ILE A 848 -36.25 9.94 9.32
N ARG A 849 -35.39 10.50 10.18
CA ARG A 849 -35.46 11.90 10.57
C ARG A 849 -35.31 12.83 9.37
N TYR A 850 -34.29 12.64 8.54
CA TYR A 850 -34.09 13.43 7.32
C TYR A 850 -35.27 13.27 6.36
N LEU A 851 -35.73 12.04 6.11
CA LEU A 851 -36.89 11.79 5.23
C LEU A 851 -38.19 12.41 5.77
N SER A 852 -38.34 12.56 7.08
CA SER A 852 -39.53 13.18 7.68
C SER A 852 -39.50 14.72 7.63
N HIS A 853 -38.30 15.30 7.60
CA HIS A 853 -38.07 16.75 7.60
C HIS A 853 -37.81 17.35 6.21
N ILE A 854 -37.67 16.53 5.17
CA ILE A 854 -37.52 17.03 3.81
C ILE A 854 -38.77 17.84 3.43
N GLU A 855 -38.58 19.16 3.35
CA GLU A 855 -39.54 20.05 2.70
C GLU A 855 -39.41 19.85 1.19
N LEU A 856 -40.54 19.66 0.50
CA LEU A 856 -40.57 19.49 -0.95
C LEU A 856 -40.09 20.78 -1.64
N ALA A 857 -38.77 20.89 -1.84
CA ALA A 857 -38.17 21.88 -2.72
C ALA A 857 -38.53 21.55 -4.17
N SER A 858 -38.64 22.58 -5.01
CA SER A 858 -39.06 22.44 -6.40
C SER A 858 -38.09 21.54 -7.20
N GLN A 859 -38.54 20.92 -8.29
CA GLN A 859 -37.68 20.10 -9.19
C GLN A 859 -36.37 20.82 -9.62
N HIS A 860 -36.37 22.15 -9.60
CA HIS A 860 -35.22 22.98 -9.96
C HIS A 860 -34.14 23.06 -8.87
N ASP A 861 -34.50 22.82 -7.60
CA ASP A 861 -33.58 22.84 -6.46
C ASP A 861 -32.83 21.50 -6.32
N ILE A 862 -33.52 20.39 -6.62
CA ILE A 862 -32.94 19.04 -6.67
C ILE A 862 -31.86 18.95 -7.76
N GLN A 863 -32.16 19.43 -8.98
CA GLN A 863 -31.18 19.46 -10.09
C GLN A 863 -29.96 20.35 -9.80
N ARG A 864 -30.15 21.49 -9.10
CA ARG A 864 -29.04 22.36 -8.70
C ARG A 864 -28.13 21.70 -7.67
N MET A 865 -28.71 20.99 -6.69
CA MET A 865 -27.93 20.23 -5.71
C MET A 865 -27.14 19.10 -6.38
N GLU A 866 -27.71 18.39 -7.34
CA GLU A 866 -26.99 17.37 -8.13
C GLU A 866 -25.82 17.96 -8.91
N GLN A 867 -26.01 19.14 -9.51
CA GLN A 867 -24.98 19.77 -10.33
C GLN A 867 -23.83 20.32 -9.48
N GLN A 868 -24.11 20.96 -8.34
CA GLN A 868 -23.08 21.35 -7.37
C GLN A 868 -22.31 20.14 -6.84
N ARG A 869 -22.99 19.03 -6.56
CA ARG A 869 -22.35 17.78 -6.11
C ARG A 869 -21.42 17.19 -7.16
N ARG A 870 -21.82 17.20 -8.45
CA ARG A 870 -20.96 16.78 -9.57
C ARG A 870 -19.68 17.60 -9.64
N ASP A 871 -19.80 18.91 -9.45
CA ASP A 871 -18.64 19.80 -9.50
C ASP A 871 -17.71 19.59 -8.29
N GLU A 872 -18.27 19.38 -7.09
CA GLU A 872 -17.49 19.02 -5.90
C GLU A 872 -16.78 17.66 -6.01
N GLN A 873 -17.42 16.67 -6.63
CA GLN A 873 -16.84 15.33 -6.83
C GLN A 873 -15.69 15.36 -7.85
N LYS A 874 -15.87 16.07 -8.97
CA LYS A 874 -14.77 16.34 -9.91
C LYS A 874 -13.61 17.03 -9.19
N HIS A 875 -13.89 18.06 -8.39
CA HIS A 875 -12.86 18.76 -7.63
C HIS A 875 -12.14 17.87 -6.61
N ARG A 876 -12.86 16.94 -5.95
CA ARG A 876 -12.28 15.94 -5.03
C ARG A 876 -11.40 14.93 -5.75
N GLN A 877 -11.86 14.33 -6.86
CA GLN A 877 -11.06 13.41 -7.67
C GLN A 877 -9.76 14.07 -8.18
N TYR A 878 -9.82 15.32 -8.65
CA TYR A 878 -8.62 16.04 -9.10
C TYR A 878 -7.63 16.35 -7.97
N LYS A 879 -8.11 16.74 -6.77
CA LYS A 879 -7.24 17.02 -5.61
C LYS A 879 -6.58 15.76 -5.05
N HIS A 880 -7.28 14.63 -4.99
CA HIS A 880 -6.70 13.36 -4.54
C HIS A 880 -5.67 12.79 -5.52
N ALA A 881 -5.96 12.85 -6.83
CA ALA A 881 -5.00 12.43 -7.85
C ALA A 881 -3.68 13.22 -7.76
N GLN A 882 -3.74 14.51 -7.36
CA GLN A 882 -2.56 15.31 -7.04
C GLN A 882 -1.89 14.90 -5.71
N ALA A 883 -2.64 14.62 -4.65
CA ALA A 883 -2.09 14.19 -3.36
C ALA A 883 -1.35 12.83 -3.43
N SER A 884 -1.90 11.84 -4.15
CA SER A 884 -1.23 10.57 -4.40
C SER A 884 0.08 10.72 -5.20
N SER A 885 0.15 11.74 -6.07
CA SER A 885 1.37 12.07 -6.82
C SER A 885 2.42 12.84 -6.00
N LEU A 886 2.02 13.45 -4.88
CA LEU A 886 2.92 14.19 -3.97
C LEU A 886 3.75 13.23 -3.09
N ASP A 887 3.20 12.09 -2.68
CA ASP A 887 3.96 11.05 -1.96
C ASP A 887 5.08 10.43 -2.80
N GLN A 888 4.98 10.48 -4.15
CA GLN A 888 6.04 10.03 -5.06
C GLN A 888 6.98 11.16 -5.55
N ARG A 889 6.65 12.44 -5.32
CA ARG A 889 7.41 13.60 -5.83
C ARG A 889 8.34 14.27 -4.82
N ALA A 890 8.51 13.74 -3.61
CA ALA A 890 9.41 14.33 -2.61
C ALA A 890 10.90 14.07 -2.92
N ALA A 891 11.40 14.63 -4.03
CA ALA A 891 12.83 14.69 -4.35
C ALA A 891 13.18 15.71 -5.45
N GLU A 892 12.63 16.92 -5.42
CA GLU A 892 13.28 18.08 -6.06
C GLU A 892 13.42 19.20 -5.02
N PRO A 893 14.63 19.71 -4.75
CA PRO A 893 14.74 21.06 -4.22
C PRO A 893 14.28 22.01 -5.34
N GLU A 894 13.23 22.78 -5.10
CA GLU A 894 12.93 23.97 -5.91
C GLU A 894 14.12 24.93 -5.78
N GLY A 895 15.05 24.82 -6.72
CA GLY A 895 16.01 25.87 -6.99
C GLY A 895 15.28 27.02 -7.67
N ASP A 896 15.35 28.20 -7.03
CA ASP A 896 15.09 29.54 -7.57
C ASP A 896 14.16 29.62 -8.80
N ALA A 897 12.99 30.24 -8.61
CA ALA A 897 12.03 30.63 -9.63
C ALA A 897 12.68 31.01 -10.98
N VAL A 898 12.81 30.02 -11.88
CA VAL A 898 13.14 30.25 -13.27
C VAL A 898 11.90 30.85 -13.91
N ARG A 899 11.92 32.17 -14.09
CA ARG A 899 10.98 32.90 -14.94
C ARG A 899 10.79 32.12 -16.25
N GLN A 900 9.55 31.70 -16.52
CA GLN A 900 9.15 31.08 -17.78
C GLN A 900 9.71 31.87 -18.98
N PRO A 901 10.35 31.24 -19.98
CA PRO A 901 10.72 31.93 -21.19
C PRO A 901 9.46 32.32 -21.96
N LEU A 902 9.05 33.59 -21.83
CA LEU A 902 8.06 34.21 -22.71
C LEU A 902 8.46 33.97 -24.17
N LEU A 903 7.63 33.19 -24.88
CA LEU A 903 7.69 33.04 -26.33
C LEU A 903 7.66 34.43 -26.97
N ARG A 904 8.80 34.83 -27.53
CA ARG A 904 9.02 36.18 -28.07
C ARG A 904 8.28 36.31 -29.40
N GLN A 905 7.19 37.09 -29.45
CA GLN A 905 6.38 37.29 -30.68
C GLN A 905 7.06 38.18 -31.75
N GLY A 906 8.39 38.27 -31.81
CA GLY A 906 9.08 39.09 -32.81
C GLY A 906 10.62 39.00 -32.81
N PRO A 907 11.29 39.49 -33.87
CA PRO A 907 12.74 39.38 -34.06
C PRO A 907 13.54 40.13 -32.98
N LYS A 908 14.72 39.59 -32.64
CA LYS A 908 15.58 40.08 -31.56
C LYS A 908 16.21 41.43 -31.93
N VAL A 909 15.70 42.52 -31.33
CA VAL A 909 16.25 43.87 -31.51
C VAL A 909 17.64 43.98 -30.86
N GLY A 910 18.65 44.35 -31.65
CA GLY A 910 20.02 44.54 -31.20
C GLY A 910 20.20 45.83 -30.38
N ARG A 911 21.21 45.87 -29.50
CA ARG A 911 21.47 47.01 -28.59
C ARG A 911 21.63 48.37 -29.30
N ASN A 912 22.05 48.37 -30.56
CA ASN A 912 22.27 49.59 -31.34
C ASN A 912 21.16 49.87 -32.37
N ASP A 913 20.14 49.01 -32.47
CA ASP A 913 19.03 49.17 -33.40
C ASP A 913 18.05 50.23 -32.89
N PRO A 914 17.27 50.87 -33.78
CA PRO A 914 16.21 51.79 -33.38
C PRO A 914 15.21 51.11 -32.44
N CYS A 915 14.88 51.79 -31.35
CA CYS A 915 14.04 51.24 -30.30
C CYS A 915 12.59 51.03 -30.82
N PRO A 916 11.99 49.85 -30.61
CA PRO A 916 10.66 49.51 -31.15
C PRO A 916 9.51 50.31 -30.54
N CYS A 917 9.76 51.14 -29.52
CA CYS A 917 8.77 52.08 -28.98
C CYS A 917 8.55 53.34 -29.86
N GLY A 918 9.21 53.43 -31.02
CA GLY A 918 9.04 54.54 -31.96
C GLY A 918 9.76 55.84 -31.58
N SER A 919 10.63 55.81 -30.56
CA SER A 919 11.32 57.01 -30.04
C SER A 919 12.46 57.54 -30.91
N GLY A 920 12.82 56.85 -32.00
CA GLY A 920 13.93 57.22 -32.89
C GLY A 920 15.34 57.05 -32.30
N LYS A 921 15.47 56.66 -31.02
CA LYS A 921 16.76 56.45 -30.33
C LYS A 921 17.19 54.97 -30.39
N LYS A 922 18.48 54.69 -30.22
CA LYS A 922 19.01 53.31 -30.13
C LYS A 922 18.46 52.59 -28.89
N PHE A 923 18.16 51.30 -28.99
CA PHE A 923 17.52 50.50 -27.92
C PHE A 923 18.23 50.64 -26.56
N LYS A 924 19.57 50.59 -26.52
CA LYS A 924 20.35 50.75 -25.27
C LYS A 924 20.22 52.11 -24.58
N GLN A 925 19.74 53.14 -25.28
CA GLN A 925 19.53 54.48 -24.74
C GLN A 925 18.05 54.78 -24.44
N CYS A 926 17.15 53.81 -24.64
CA CYS A 926 15.72 53.93 -24.41
C CYS A 926 15.21 52.74 -23.58
N CYS A 927 14.36 51.86 -24.14
CA CYS A 927 13.76 50.74 -23.41
C CYS A 927 14.76 49.65 -22.96
N GLY A 928 15.99 49.66 -23.48
CA GLY A 928 17.07 48.75 -23.08
C GLY A 928 18.10 49.38 -22.13
N LYS A 929 17.76 50.50 -21.48
CA LYS A 929 18.60 51.13 -20.46
C LYS A 929 18.39 50.37 -19.14
N ILE A 930 19.41 49.65 -18.70
CA ILE A 930 19.43 48.93 -17.41
C ILE A 930 19.70 49.95 -16.31
#